data_AF-A0A1I7ZXB7-F1
#
_entry.id   AF-A0A1I7ZXB7-F1
#
_cell.length_a   1.000
_cell.length_b   1.000
_cell.length_c   1.000
_cell.angle_alpha   90.00
_cell.angle_beta   90.00
_cell.angle_gamma   90.00
#
_symmetry.space_group_name_H-M   'P 1'
#
loop_
_entity.id
_entity.type
_entity.pdbx_description
1 polymer ?
#
loop_
_entity_poly.entity_id
_entity_poly.type
_entity_poly.pdbx_seq_one_letter_code
_entity_poly.pdbx_strand_id
1 'polypeptide(L)'
;MTSLRFTDVFAKRSTGYTFSHILETFLGYVDQSGQRRASPKETVDPVFCLRLRLHERLTSPKGNIVVGFPLIAVDCQAVNPCDNLYHHVCDGSGKTKQGISRRRNGLLDALTQTFNGTRAYGFERILNATVFSTIEGSTTKFYVLNGKIDSTRKAVLHHANSTDEIKNDFVRGIFKGFFAEFPKVNYGNNPTHESFYYHELEAKTFKDAILAPTSWEKNKLKTLMRIAENMPEKGSKYEYNRYYELLGDPTFAGYGNVLFALKLSMHAEESLEKEIKDMKQRIVDEIADRVRKASSMSPPQRDSIIDYLKRIHVIVGVEKKYENRTMLNEMLNFYHEEFKKVPSGEDDQCEFEMLVRAHGRARHNLIYSDYGSMMPVFEKFQFEASITDPNVELRIWPHVTQIHLYPGFVNAMRFHNSTGAKYGTAGWAIAHNILRGLVTSSREQVKEARETSKIKAAFKCYAQFYEEPQFCIEEDCPHGASKANFGFADVEAARIAFSILQKDLNGEYARNRRDARDSVELALSNLLPPGPSEKDTLLSGAPTAGWSEQQSFFHSLQTMLCGILPASTKDQKKWMDRNPRMRPNVRVNAVAQQMKEFTEAFGCQKDQKNYVAKKQCGIFTSRHDDPSSQAVTRTAASEGVTQPAATSQAPSEVLATVFKLYMCVCLYNMLARGL
;
A
#
# COMPACT_ATOMS: atom_id res chain seq x y z
N MET A 1 35.08 -41.64 -15.00
CA MET A 1 36.49 -41.22 -15.10
C MET A 1 36.73 -40.12 -14.09
N THR A 2 37.78 -40.31 -13.27
CA THR A 2 38.41 -39.39 -12.29
C THR A 2 37.57 -38.85 -11.12
N SER A 3 37.72 -39.57 -10.02
CA SER A 3 37.55 -39.19 -8.60
C SER A 3 38.68 -38.25 -8.16
N LEU A 4 38.38 -37.35 -7.22
CA LEU A 4 39.38 -36.81 -6.28
C LEU A 4 38.70 -36.51 -4.94
N ARG A 5 39.02 -37.35 -3.96
CA ARG A 5 38.79 -37.15 -2.52
C ARG A 5 39.91 -36.26 -1.97
N PHE A 6 39.56 -35.40 -1.02
CA PHE A 6 40.49 -34.94 0.01
C PHE A 6 39.75 -34.94 1.35
N THR A 7 40.21 -35.80 2.25
CA THR A 7 39.89 -35.81 3.68
C THR A 7 41.15 -35.45 4.47
N ASP A 8 40.92 -34.79 5.60
CA ASP A 8 41.71 -34.70 6.82
C ASP A 8 42.88 -33.72 6.95
N VAL A 9 42.68 -32.69 7.78
CA VAL A 9 43.68 -32.11 8.71
C VAL A 9 42.96 -31.53 9.97
N PHE A 10 43.11 -32.22 11.11
CA PHE A 10 43.00 -31.82 12.55
C PHE A 10 41.66 -31.27 13.11
N ALA A 11 40.95 -31.87 14.08
CA ALA A 11 41.28 -32.42 15.42
C ALA A 11 41.51 -31.38 16.56
N LYS A 12 40.52 -31.32 17.47
CA LYS A 12 40.55 -31.04 18.93
C LYS A 12 41.37 -29.84 19.47
N ARG A 13 40.69 -28.92 20.16
CA ARG A 13 40.89 -28.65 21.61
C ARG A 13 39.81 -27.73 22.20
N SER A 14 39.21 -28.20 23.28
CA SER A 14 38.50 -27.42 24.31
C SER A 14 39.46 -27.02 25.43
N THR A 15 38.99 -26.13 26.33
CA THR A 15 39.62 -25.43 27.48
C THR A 15 39.94 -23.97 27.12
N GLY A 16 39.39 -22.91 27.72
CA GLY A 16 38.90 -22.69 29.08
C GLY A 16 39.90 -21.79 29.81
N TYR A 17 39.64 -20.49 29.95
CA TYR A 17 40.12 -19.62 31.05
C TYR A 17 39.50 -18.20 30.96
N THR A 18 39.42 -17.61 32.14
CA THR A 18 38.64 -16.46 32.61
C THR A 18 39.42 -15.14 32.62
N PHE A 19 38.68 -14.02 32.48
CA PHE A 19 38.82 -12.70 33.13
C PHE A 19 40.16 -11.92 33.20
N SER A 20 40.09 -10.65 32.76
CA SER A 20 40.62 -9.43 33.41
C SER A 20 41.74 -8.60 32.73
N HIS A 21 41.36 -7.39 32.29
CA HIS A 21 41.99 -6.05 32.44
C HIS A 21 43.31 -5.59 31.75
N ILE A 22 43.25 -4.27 31.39
CA ILE A 22 44.31 -3.25 31.08
C ILE A 22 44.69 -3.15 29.59
N LEU A 23 44.29 -2.13 28.81
CA LEU A 23 44.52 -0.66 28.79
C LEU A 23 45.93 -0.25 28.31
N GLU A 24 45.97 0.49 27.18
CA GLU A 24 47.06 1.30 26.60
C GLU A 24 48.33 0.51 26.16
N THR A 25 48.97 0.74 25.01
CA THR A 25 49.40 2.02 24.44
C THR A 25 49.82 1.86 22.95
N PHE A 26 49.92 3.01 22.28
CA PHE A 26 50.78 3.34 21.12
C PHE A 26 50.20 3.31 19.70
N LEU A 27 49.85 4.54 19.29
CA LEU A 27 50.10 5.16 17.99
C LEU A 27 51.41 4.69 17.33
N GLY A 28 51.35 4.51 16.02
CA GLY A 28 52.51 4.60 15.14
C GLY A 28 52.48 3.57 14.02
N TYR A 29 51.95 3.94 12.84
CA TYR A 29 52.69 3.82 11.59
C TYR A 29 51.92 4.55 10.48
N VAL A 30 52.45 5.71 10.10
CA VAL A 30 52.30 6.28 8.77
C VAL A 30 53.26 5.48 7.89
N ASP A 31 52.77 4.82 6.83
CA ASP A 31 53.50 4.90 5.57
C ASP A 31 52.62 4.72 4.32
N GLN A 32 53.12 5.43 3.31
CA GLN A 32 52.78 5.70 1.94
C GLN A 32 52.28 4.51 1.10
N SER A 33 51.17 4.75 0.39
CA SER A 33 51.13 4.48 -1.06
C SER A 33 49.96 5.24 -1.68
N GLY A 34 50.31 6.32 -2.38
CA GLY A 34 49.38 7.09 -3.18
C GLY A 34 48.99 6.34 -4.45
N GLN A 35 47.68 6.30 -4.72
CA GLN A 35 47.06 6.54 -6.02
C GLN A 35 45.56 6.23 -5.92
N ARG A 36 44.72 7.25 -5.83
CA ARG A 36 43.31 7.14 -6.22
C ARG A 36 42.98 8.22 -7.24
N ARG A 37 42.58 7.74 -8.42
CA ARG A 37 41.96 8.53 -9.49
C ARG A 37 40.69 9.18 -8.97
N ALA A 38 40.58 10.50 -9.11
CA ALA A 38 39.34 11.23 -8.96
C ALA A 38 38.52 11.15 -10.27
N SER A 39 37.25 10.78 -10.17
CA SER A 39 36.23 10.99 -11.20
C SER A 39 35.37 12.20 -10.81
N PRO A 40 34.94 13.08 -11.74
CA PRO A 40 34.23 14.29 -11.39
C PRO A 40 32.70 14.15 -11.40
N LYS A 41 32.09 14.83 -10.42
CA LYS A 41 30.77 15.50 -10.43
C LYS A 41 29.51 14.63 -10.29
N GLU A 42 29.07 14.50 -9.04
CA GLU A 42 27.65 14.54 -8.68
C GLU A 42 27.16 16.00 -8.65
N THR A 43 25.95 16.22 -9.18
CA THR A 43 25.15 17.43 -9.04
C THR A 43 24.63 17.56 -7.61
N VAL A 44 24.86 18.71 -6.99
CA VAL A 44 24.37 19.07 -5.64
C VAL A 44 23.05 19.81 -5.76
N ASP A 45 22.06 19.38 -4.96
CA ASP A 45 20.83 20.11 -4.59
C ASP A 45 20.38 19.59 -3.19
N PRO A 46 19.56 20.31 -2.40
CA PRO A 46 20.06 21.33 -1.49
C PRO A 46 19.89 21.00 0.02
N VAL A 47 20.53 21.84 0.84
CA VAL A 47 20.42 22.01 2.31
C VAL A 47 21.20 21.00 3.17
N PHE A 48 22.49 21.29 3.33
CA PHE A 48 23.29 20.80 4.46
C PHE A 48 22.85 21.50 5.76
N CYS A 49 22.17 20.79 6.65
CA CYS A 49 22.02 21.24 8.04
C CYS A 49 23.29 20.89 8.83
N LEU A 50 24.05 21.92 9.20
CA LEU A 50 25.21 21.79 10.06
C LEU A 50 24.73 21.40 11.48
N ARG A 51 25.09 20.19 11.93
CA ARG A 51 24.87 19.77 13.31
C ARG A 51 26.03 20.28 14.16
N LEU A 52 25.92 21.51 14.69
CA LEU A 52 26.84 21.99 15.72
C LEU A 52 26.58 21.22 17.02
N ARG A 53 27.37 20.16 17.27
CA ARG A 53 27.59 19.65 18.63
C ARG A 53 28.67 20.52 19.26
N LEU A 54 28.25 21.56 19.97
CA LEU A 54 29.14 22.21 20.95
C LEU A 54 29.24 21.29 22.16
N HIS A 55 30.38 20.60 22.28
CA HIS A 55 30.81 20.01 23.53
C HIS A 55 31.57 21.10 24.30
N GLU A 56 30.88 21.84 25.16
CA GLU A 56 31.55 22.72 26.14
C GLU A 56 31.50 22.07 27.52
N ARG A 57 32.64 21.50 27.92
CA ARG A 57 33.07 21.57 29.32
C ARG A 57 33.87 22.87 29.45
N LEU A 58 33.24 23.89 30.02
CA LEU A 58 33.94 25.06 30.54
C LEU A 58 33.70 25.13 32.05
N THR A 59 34.68 24.66 32.81
CA THR A 59 34.85 25.07 34.20
C THR A 59 35.76 26.30 34.21
N SER A 60 35.22 27.48 34.53
CA SER A 60 36.00 28.65 34.92
C SER A 60 35.46 29.18 36.26
N PRO A 61 36.30 29.28 37.29
CA PRO A 61 35.94 29.91 38.55
C PRO A 61 36.39 31.37 38.50
N LYS A 62 35.54 32.26 37.96
CA LYS A 62 35.42 33.70 38.33
C LYS A 62 34.66 34.48 37.23
N GLY A 63 33.49 34.99 37.60
CA GLY A 63 33.01 36.29 37.13
C GLY A 63 32.22 36.37 35.82
N ASN A 64 30.89 36.47 36.00
CA ASN A 64 29.89 37.26 35.25
C ASN A 64 29.41 36.90 33.83
N ILE A 65 28.11 37.19 33.67
CA ILE A 65 27.26 37.35 32.48
C ILE A 65 26.66 36.07 31.87
N VAL A 66 25.45 35.72 32.33
CA VAL A 66 24.54 34.82 31.62
C VAL A 66 23.82 35.63 30.54
N VAL A 67 24.29 35.55 29.30
CA VAL A 67 23.48 35.93 28.14
C VAL A 67 22.71 34.69 27.72
N GLY A 68 21.46 34.58 28.18
CA GLY A 68 20.54 33.55 27.70
C GLY A 68 20.13 33.85 26.26
N PHE A 69 20.73 33.17 25.29
CA PHE A 69 20.14 33.09 23.96
C PHE A 69 19.02 32.04 24.00
N PRO A 70 17.76 32.40 23.65
CA PRO A 70 16.74 31.39 23.46
C PRO A 70 17.16 30.49 22.30
N LEU A 71 17.49 29.24 22.61
CA LEU A 71 17.57 28.17 21.63
C LEU A 71 16.15 27.94 21.10
N ILE A 72 15.75 28.71 20.10
CA ILE A 72 14.61 28.37 19.26
C ILE A 72 15.05 27.15 18.47
N ALA A 73 14.66 25.96 18.95
CA ALA A 73 14.65 24.78 18.12
C ALA A 73 13.66 25.06 16.99
N VAL A 74 14.18 25.55 15.85
CA VAL A 74 13.41 25.64 14.62
C VAL A 74 13.24 24.21 14.16
N ASP A 75 12.12 23.59 14.55
CA ASP A 75 11.71 22.31 13.99
C ASP A 75 11.64 22.53 12.47
N CYS A 76 12.40 21.75 11.71
CA CYS A 76 12.58 21.96 10.29
C CYS A 76 11.21 21.87 9.59
N GLN A 77 10.67 23.07 9.31
CA GLN A 77 9.42 23.42 8.64
C GLN A 77 8.52 22.24 8.26
N ALA A 78 7.48 22.01 9.08
CA ALA A 78 6.31 21.28 8.64
C ALA A 78 5.80 21.92 7.33
N VAL A 79 5.83 21.17 6.23
CA VAL A 79 5.34 21.63 4.94
C VAL A 79 3.86 22.01 5.10
N ASN A 80 3.45 23.18 4.63
CA ASN A 80 2.05 23.59 4.74
C ASN A 80 1.15 22.63 3.92
N PRO A 81 0.06 22.08 4.48
CA PRO A 81 -0.85 21.18 3.75
C PRO A 81 -1.46 21.83 2.50
N CYS A 82 -1.60 23.16 2.49
CA CYS A 82 -2.05 23.94 1.34
C CYS A 82 -1.01 24.02 0.21
N ASP A 83 0.27 23.71 0.48
CA ASP A 83 1.30 23.65 -0.55
C ASP A 83 1.55 22.20 -0.99
N ASN A 84 1.58 21.27 -0.03
CA ASN A 84 1.83 19.86 -0.32
C ASN A 84 1.39 18.95 0.83
N LEU A 85 0.13 18.49 0.78
CA LEU A 85 -0.44 17.57 1.77
C LEU A 85 0.38 16.27 1.91
N TYR A 86 0.94 15.74 0.81
CA TYR A 86 1.77 14.54 0.89
C TYR A 86 2.98 14.72 1.77
N HIS A 87 3.77 15.77 1.56
CA HIS A 87 4.98 15.99 2.35
C HIS A 87 4.68 16.56 3.74
N HIS A 88 3.51 17.15 3.95
CA HIS A 88 3.02 17.50 5.29
C HIS A 88 2.86 16.25 6.17
N VAL A 89 2.30 15.17 5.62
CA VAL A 89 2.02 13.93 6.37
C VAL A 89 3.14 12.90 6.27
N CYS A 90 3.74 12.77 5.08
CA CYS A 90 4.80 11.83 4.75
C CYS A 90 6.16 12.55 4.68
N ASP A 91 6.50 13.33 5.71
CA ASP A 91 7.73 14.15 5.81
C ASP A 91 9.05 13.35 5.72
N GLY A 92 8.98 12.02 5.75
CA GLY A 92 10.14 11.13 5.73
C GLY A 92 10.94 11.10 7.03
N SER A 93 10.46 11.77 8.09
CA SER A 93 11.08 11.78 9.40
C SER A 93 11.09 10.38 10.01
N GLY A 94 12.02 10.16 10.95
CA GLY A 94 12.10 8.88 11.67
C GLY A 94 10.79 8.53 12.38
N LYS A 95 10.09 9.54 12.93
CA LYS A 95 8.78 9.37 13.59
C LYS A 95 7.71 8.92 12.59
N THR A 96 7.60 9.59 11.45
CA THR A 96 6.64 9.22 10.39
C THR A 96 6.92 7.84 9.85
N LYS A 97 8.18 7.50 9.56
CA LYS A 97 8.59 6.16 9.12
C LYS A 97 8.24 5.09 10.17
N GLN A 98 8.47 5.36 11.45
CA GLN A 98 8.10 4.46 12.54
C GLN A 98 6.59 4.28 12.66
N GLY A 99 5.80 5.36 12.56
CA GLY A 99 4.34 5.31 12.60
C GLY A 99 3.74 4.58 11.39
N ILE A 100 4.29 4.77 10.20
CA ILE A 100 3.92 4.00 8.99
C ILE A 100 4.25 2.52 9.18
N SER A 101 5.47 2.21 9.64
CA SER A 101 5.90 0.85 9.88
C SER A 101 4.98 0.16 10.89
N ARG A 102 4.73 0.76 12.06
CA ARG A 102 3.83 0.20 13.07
C ARG A 102 2.39 0.00 12.58
N ARG A 103 1.87 0.85 11.70
CA ARG A 103 0.52 0.61 11.13
C ARG A 103 0.51 -0.54 10.15
N ARG A 104 1.48 -0.58 9.24
CA ARG A 104 1.63 -1.65 8.25
C ARG A 104 1.90 -3.00 8.92
N ASN A 105 2.65 -2.97 10.02
CA ASN A 105 3.21 -4.14 10.66
C ASN A 105 2.50 -4.50 11.96
N GLY A 106 1.65 -3.62 12.49
CA GLY A 106 1.13 -3.69 13.85
C GLY A 106 0.28 -4.93 14.11
N LEU A 107 -0.43 -5.43 13.08
CA LEU A 107 -1.17 -6.68 13.22
C LEU A 107 -0.20 -7.83 13.44
N LEU A 108 0.85 -7.86 12.63
CA LEU A 108 1.87 -8.87 12.75
C LEU A 108 2.63 -8.73 14.08
N ASP A 109 3.06 -7.53 14.48
CA ASP A 109 3.66 -7.26 15.79
C ASP A 109 2.77 -7.83 16.93
N ALA A 110 1.46 -7.52 16.91
CA ALA A 110 0.51 -8.02 17.90
C ALA A 110 0.40 -9.55 17.88
N LEU A 111 0.32 -10.16 16.69
CA LEU A 111 0.29 -11.61 16.54
C LEU A 111 1.58 -12.25 17.07
N THR A 112 2.75 -11.70 16.75
CA THR A 112 4.05 -12.21 17.21
C THR A 112 4.22 -12.19 18.72
N GLN A 113 3.68 -11.18 19.41
CA GLN A 113 3.68 -11.14 20.88
C GLN A 113 2.86 -12.28 21.52
N THR A 114 1.88 -12.84 20.79
CA THR A 114 1.10 -14.00 21.27
C THR A 114 1.78 -15.35 21.00
N PHE A 115 2.81 -15.38 20.14
CA PHE A 115 3.59 -16.57 19.83
C PHE A 115 4.78 -16.70 20.78
N ASN A 116 4.54 -17.18 22.01
CA ASN A 116 5.62 -17.52 22.94
C ASN A 116 6.14 -18.94 22.61
N GLY A 117 7.09 -19.07 21.69
CA GLY A 117 7.66 -20.39 21.34
C GLY A 117 8.50 -20.45 20.07
N THR A 118 9.63 -21.15 20.16
CA THR A 118 10.60 -21.45 19.08
C THR A 118 10.03 -22.41 18.04
N ARG A 119 9.68 -21.91 16.83
CA ARG A 119 9.70 -22.68 15.57
C ARG A 119 9.96 -21.74 14.37
N ALA A 120 11.11 -21.92 13.72
CA ALA A 120 11.34 -21.59 12.30
C ALA A 120 10.92 -22.84 11.48
N TYR A 121 10.50 -22.78 10.22
CA TYR A 121 11.32 -22.66 9.00
C TYR A 121 10.40 -22.57 7.75
N GLY A 122 10.91 -22.13 6.59
CA GLY A 122 10.19 -22.21 5.29
C GLY A 122 11.12 -22.06 4.07
N PHE A 123 10.54 -21.70 2.89
CA PHE A 123 10.98 -20.91 1.67
C PHE A 123 11.54 -21.55 0.37
N GLU A 124 11.18 -20.96 -0.81
CA GLU A 124 10.57 -21.53 -2.07
C GLU A 124 11.34 -21.54 -3.41
N ARG A 125 11.04 -22.55 -4.26
CA ARG A 125 11.28 -22.63 -5.72
C ARG A 125 9.93 -22.58 -6.46
N ILE A 126 9.73 -21.64 -7.38
CA ILE A 126 8.61 -21.72 -8.36
C ILE A 126 9.08 -21.47 -9.79
N LEU A 127 8.55 -22.35 -10.65
CA LEU A 127 8.71 -22.52 -12.09
C LEU A 127 8.18 -21.34 -12.92
N ASN A 128 8.74 -21.14 -14.12
CA ASN A 128 8.19 -20.23 -15.13
C ASN A 128 6.93 -20.79 -15.85
N ALA A 129 6.30 -21.86 -15.36
CA ALA A 129 5.05 -22.39 -15.90
C ALA A 129 3.99 -22.40 -14.80
N THR A 130 2.89 -21.68 -15.01
CA THR A 130 1.78 -21.59 -14.06
C THR A 130 0.66 -22.51 -14.52
N VAL A 131 0.26 -23.45 -13.66
CA VAL A 131 -0.93 -24.30 -13.86
C VAL A 131 -2.04 -23.81 -12.95
N PHE A 132 -3.23 -23.56 -13.49
CA PHE A 132 -4.38 -23.14 -12.69
C PHE A 132 -5.70 -23.42 -13.41
N SER A 133 -6.82 -23.30 -12.69
CA SER A 133 -8.16 -23.33 -13.26
C SER A 133 -8.98 -22.12 -12.86
N THR A 134 -9.94 -21.73 -13.70
CA THR A 134 -10.97 -20.74 -13.40
C THR A 134 -12.33 -21.29 -13.79
N ILE A 135 -13.40 -20.85 -13.14
CA ILE A 135 -14.77 -21.25 -13.47
C ILE A 135 -15.47 -20.05 -14.12
N GLU A 136 -15.92 -20.22 -15.37
CA GLU A 136 -16.64 -19.22 -16.13
C GLU A 136 -17.99 -19.79 -16.59
N GLY A 137 -19.06 -19.38 -15.90
CA GLY A 137 -20.39 -19.96 -16.12
C GLY A 137 -20.42 -21.43 -15.72
N SER A 138 -20.76 -22.32 -16.66
CA SER A 138 -20.73 -23.77 -16.47
C SER A 138 -19.43 -24.43 -16.95
N THR A 139 -18.45 -23.64 -17.40
CA THR A 139 -17.20 -24.16 -17.96
C THR A 139 -16.04 -23.93 -17.01
N THR A 140 -15.27 -24.97 -16.73
CA THR A 140 -13.99 -24.90 -16.03
C THR A 140 -12.87 -24.75 -17.04
N LYS A 141 -12.16 -23.63 -16.99
CA LYS A 141 -11.03 -23.33 -17.87
C LYS A 141 -9.74 -23.67 -17.15
N PHE A 142 -8.90 -24.51 -17.74
CA PHE A 142 -7.60 -24.90 -17.23
C PHE A 142 -6.49 -24.22 -18.04
N TYR A 143 -5.43 -23.78 -17.36
CA TYR A 143 -4.38 -22.97 -17.96
C TYR A 143 -3.00 -23.57 -17.71
N VAL A 144 -2.13 -23.54 -18.72
CA VAL A 144 -0.68 -23.71 -18.61
C VAL A 144 0.00 -22.52 -19.29
N LEU A 145 0.41 -21.52 -18.51
CA LEU A 145 0.98 -20.29 -19.05
C LEU A 145 2.48 -20.21 -18.80
N ASN A 146 3.22 -19.76 -19.81
CA ASN A 146 4.59 -19.27 -19.63
C ASN A 146 4.57 -17.95 -18.82
N GLY A 147 5.22 -17.94 -17.65
CA GLY A 147 5.29 -16.82 -16.73
C GLY A 147 6.10 -15.62 -17.25
N LYS A 148 6.89 -15.80 -18.31
CA LYS A 148 7.50 -14.65 -19.01
C LYS A 148 6.44 -13.93 -19.84
N ILE A 149 5.93 -12.83 -19.30
CA ILE A 149 5.28 -11.79 -20.09
C ILE A 149 6.38 -11.18 -20.97
N ASP A 150 6.67 -11.79 -22.11
CA ASP A 150 7.47 -11.13 -23.11
C ASP A 150 6.68 -9.93 -23.60
N SER A 151 7.04 -8.74 -23.12
CA SER A 151 6.39 -7.48 -23.52
C SER A 151 6.49 -7.21 -25.01
N THR A 152 7.31 -7.98 -25.74
CA THR A 152 7.56 -7.81 -27.17
C THR A 152 6.93 -8.89 -28.05
N ARG A 153 6.51 -10.02 -27.48
CA ARG A 153 5.85 -11.10 -28.23
C ARG A 153 4.59 -11.53 -27.51
N LYS A 154 3.43 -11.25 -28.12
CA LYS A 154 2.16 -11.88 -27.73
C LYS A 154 2.36 -13.39 -27.88
N ALA A 155 2.64 -14.09 -26.78
CA ALA A 155 2.67 -15.54 -26.78
C ALA A 155 1.34 -16.05 -27.34
N VAL A 156 1.41 -16.96 -28.31
CA VAL A 156 0.21 -17.56 -28.89
C VAL A 156 -0.43 -18.42 -27.81
N LEU A 157 -1.68 -18.10 -27.47
CA LEU A 157 -2.47 -18.89 -26.52
C LEU A 157 -3.29 -19.89 -27.32
N HIS A 158 -2.95 -21.16 -27.18
CA HIS A 158 -3.66 -22.27 -27.81
C HIS A 158 -4.88 -22.65 -26.97
N HIS A 159 -5.91 -23.15 -27.63
CA HIS A 159 -7.16 -23.62 -27.02
C HIS A 159 -7.42 -25.06 -27.44
N ALA A 160 -7.86 -25.89 -26.50
CA ALA A 160 -8.30 -27.25 -26.71
C ALA A 160 -9.55 -27.52 -25.84
N ASN A 161 -10.52 -28.30 -26.34
CA ASN A 161 -11.72 -28.65 -25.56
C ASN A 161 -11.51 -29.91 -24.72
N SER A 162 -10.44 -30.65 -24.99
CA SER A 162 -10.07 -31.87 -24.25
C SER A 162 -8.55 -31.95 -24.07
N THR A 163 -8.12 -32.78 -23.14
CA THR A 163 -6.69 -33.05 -22.90
C THR A 163 -6.03 -33.75 -24.08
N ASP A 164 -6.82 -34.49 -24.86
CA ASP A 164 -6.36 -35.23 -26.02
C ASP A 164 -6.15 -34.32 -27.25
N GLU A 165 -6.87 -33.21 -27.30
CA GLU A 165 -6.70 -32.14 -28.30
C GLU A 165 -5.46 -31.25 -28.05
N ILE A 166 -4.79 -31.37 -26.90
CA ILE A 166 -3.55 -30.63 -26.62
C ILE A 166 -2.43 -31.20 -27.48
N LYS A 167 -2.05 -30.48 -28.55
CA LYS A 167 -1.03 -30.91 -29.52
C LYS A 167 0.38 -31.01 -28.94
N ASN A 168 0.69 -30.20 -27.92
CA ASN A 168 2.00 -30.19 -27.29
C ASN A 168 2.04 -31.25 -26.17
N ASP A 169 2.72 -32.37 -26.43
CA ASP A 169 2.82 -33.50 -25.49
C ASP A 169 3.47 -33.13 -24.15
N PHE A 170 4.40 -32.19 -24.16
CA PHE A 170 5.04 -31.70 -22.94
C PHE A 170 4.02 -30.95 -22.06
N VAL A 171 3.24 -30.03 -22.65
CA VAL A 171 2.14 -29.33 -21.96
C VAL A 171 1.06 -30.32 -21.47
N ARG A 172 0.71 -31.29 -22.31
CA ARG A 172 -0.21 -32.38 -21.94
C ARG A 172 0.30 -33.15 -20.72
N GLY A 173 1.60 -33.44 -20.68
CA GLY A 173 2.29 -34.07 -19.55
C GLY A 173 2.25 -33.22 -18.27
N ILE A 174 2.42 -31.88 -18.38
CA ILE A 174 2.28 -30.96 -17.24
C ILE A 174 0.89 -31.06 -16.64
N PHE A 175 -0.15 -30.99 -17.46
CA PHE A 175 -1.53 -31.11 -16.99
C PHE A 175 -1.78 -32.45 -16.29
N LYS A 176 -1.43 -33.56 -16.95
CA LYS A 176 -1.61 -34.91 -16.39
C LYS A 176 -0.86 -35.08 -15.08
N GLY A 177 0.40 -34.67 -15.02
CA GLY A 177 1.22 -34.78 -13.81
C GLY A 177 0.70 -33.91 -12.67
N PHE A 178 0.32 -32.67 -12.95
CA PHE A 178 -0.21 -31.77 -11.93
C PHE A 178 -1.53 -32.30 -11.35
N PHE A 179 -2.51 -32.66 -12.19
CA PHE A 179 -3.82 -33.10 -11.70
C PHE A 179 -3.81 -34.53 -11.13
N ALA A 180 -2.82 -35.36 -11.45
CA ALA A 180 -2.60 -36.63 -10.78
C ALA A 180 -2.27 -36.46 -9.28
N GLU A 181 -1.61 -35.35 -8.90
CA GLU A 181 -1.35 -35.02 -7.50
C GLU A 181 -2.62 -34.52 -6.78
N PHE A 182 -3.63 -34.08 -7.52
CA PHE A 182 -4.88 -33.51 -7.00
C PHE A 182 -6.12 -34.20 -7.59
N PRO A 183 -6.33 -35.51 -7.34
CA PRO A 183 -7.39 -36.28 -7.98
C PRO A 183 -8.81 -35.75 -7.70
N LYS A 184 -8.99 -34.96 -6.63
CA LYS A 184 -10.25 -34.32 -6.26
C LYS A 184 -10.73 -33.26 -7.27
N VAL A 185 -9.83 -32.73 -8.12
CA VAL A 185 -10.17 -31.70 -9.12
C VAL A 185 -11.02 -32.27 -10.26
N ASN A 186 -11.13 -33.61 -10.37
CA ASN A 186 -11.96 -34.29 -11.37
C ASN A 186 -11.69 -33.79 -12.81
N TYR A 187 -10.41 -33.53 -13.11
CA TYR A 187 -9.91 -32.99 -14.37
C TYR A 187 -10.05 -33.98 -15.54
N GLY A 188 -10.49 -33.50 -16.71
CA GLY A 188 -10.60 -34.29 -17.93
C GLY A 188 -11.85 -35.17 -17.99
N ASN A 189 -12.76 -35.05 -17.02
CA ASN A 189 -13.92 -35.94 -16.89
C ASN A 189 -15.20 -35.36 -17.49
N ASN A 190 -15.22 -34.06 -17.81
CA ASN A 190 -16.38 -33.43 -18.43
C ASN A 190 -16.01 -32.56 -19.64
N PRO A 191 -15.75 -33.16 -20.83
CA PRO A 191 -15.23 -32.44 -21.99
C PRO A 191 -16.19 -31.36 -22.54
N THR A 192 -17.48 -31.41 -22.22
CA THR A 192 -18.44 -30.35 -22.64
C THR A 192 -18.40 -29.12 -21.71
N HIS A 193 -17.79 -29.25 -20.54
CA HIS A 193 -17.72 -28.23 -19.50
C HIS A 193 -16.27 -27.89 -19.13
N GLU A 194 -15.30 -28.30 -19.94
CA GLU A 194 -13.88 -28.05 -19.70
C GLU A 194 -13.23 -27.41 -20.92
N SER A 195 -12.24 -26.55 -20.69
CA SER A 195 -11.46 -25.94 -21.78
C SER A 195 -10.02 -25.75 -21.33
N PHE A 196 -9.05 -26.02 -22.21
CA PHE A 196 -7.63 -25.99 -21.90
C PHE A 196 -6.95 -24.89 -22.70
N TYR A 197 -6.29 -23.98 -22.01
CA TYR A 197 -5.57 -22.86 -22.58
C TYR A 197 -4.09 -22.99 -22.27
N TYR A 198 -3.23 -22.92 -23.28
CA TYR A 198 -1.80 -23.08 -23.05
C TYR A 198 -0.91 -22.29 -23.99
N HIS A 199 0.26 -21.87 -23.49
CA HIS A 199 1.34 -21.42 -24.36
C HIS A 199 2.10 -22.64 -24.90
N GLU A 200 2.65 -22.53 -26.12
CA GLU A 200 3.65 -23.50 -26.56
C GLU A 200 4.87 -23.44 -25.64
N LEU A 201 5.05 -24.51 -24.87
CA LEU A 201 6.19 -24.69 -24.00
C LEU A 201 7.07 -25.78 -24.59
N GLU A 202 8.33 -25.42 -24.84
CA GLU A 202 9.36 -26.41 -25.15
C GLU A 202 9.92 -26.98 -23.85
N ALA A 203 10.13 -28.29 -23.80
CA ALA A 203 10.75 -28.96 -22.66
C ALA A 203 12.11 -28.33 -22.28
N LYS A 204 12.89 -27.87 -23.28
CA LYS A 204 14.14 -27.14 -23.06
C LYS A 204 13.91 -25.82 -22.33
N THR A 205 12.98 -24.99 -22.79
CA THR A 205 12.64 -23.71 -22.15
C THR A 205 12.15 -23.91 -20.72
N PHE A 206 11.36 -24.96 -20.47
CA PHE A 206 10.92 -25.32 -19.13
C PHE A 206 12.08 -25.80 -18.24
N LYS A 207 12.98 -26.61 -18.77
CA LYS A 207 14.19 -27.06 -18.05
C LYS A 207 15.07 -25.86 -17.69
N ASP A 208 15.35 -24.98 -18.65
CA ASP A 208 16.13 -23.76 -18.43
C ASP A 208 15.46 -22.86 -17.38
N ALA A 209 14.12 -22.82 -17.37
CA ALA A 209 13.35 -22.10 -16.37
C ALA A 209 13.45 -22.69 -14.96
N ILE A 210 13.38 -24.01 -14.81
CA ILE A 210 13.53 -24.69 -13.50
C ILE A 210 14.93 -24.50 -12.95
N LEU A 211 15.93 -24.58 -13.83
CA LEU A 211 17.34 -24.49 -13.44
C LEU A 211 17.82 -23.04 -13.29
N ALA A 212 17.02 -22.06 -13.71
CA ALA A 212 17.36 -20.66 -13.55
C ALA A 212 17.32 -20.27 -12.06
N PRO A 213 18.18 -19.32 -11.62
CA PRO A 213 18.11 -18.86 -10.25
C PRO A 213 16.74 -18.22 -9.97
N THR A 214 16.16 -18.65 -8.87
CA THR A 214 14.86 -18.24 -8.36
C THR A 214 14.85 -16.76 -7.97
N SER A 215 13.65 -16.20 -7.77
CA SER A 215 13.52 -14.87 -7.15
C SER A 215 14.19 -14.84 -5.77
N TRP A 216 14.19 -15.96 -5.04
CA TRP A 216 14.84 -16.04 -3.74
C TRP A 216 16.35 -15.92 -3.85
N GLU A 217 16.98 -16.72 -4.72
CA GLU A 217 18.42 -16.67 -4.96
C GLU A 217 18.86 -15.30 -5.52
N LYS A 218 18.05 -14.68 -6.38
CA LYS A 218 18.37 -13.38 -6.98
C LYS A 218 18.16 -12.21 -6.03
N ASN A 219 17.02 -12.18 -5.33
CA ASN A 219 16.52 -10.96 -4.68
C ASN A 219 16.38 -11.09 -3.16
N LYS A 220 16.28 -12.31 -2.62
CA LYS A 220 15.96 -12.53 -1.20
C LYS A 220 17.01 -13.34 -0.45
N LEU A 221 18.11 -13.75 -1.08
CA LEU A 221 19.20 -14.45 -0.40
C LEU A 221 19.69 -13.64 0.81
N LYS A 222 19.84 -12.31 0.65
CA LYS A 222 20.18 -11.40 1.75
C LYS A 222 19.14 -11.39 2.88
N THR A 223 17.86 -11.53 2.55
CA THR A 223 16.77 -11.61 3.53
C THR A 223 16.83 -12.95 4.28
N LEU A 224 16.99 -14.06 3.57
CA LEU A 224 17.11 -15.39 4.17
C LEU A 224 18.37 -15.50 5.04
N MET A 225 19.51 -15.01 4.58
CA MET A 225 20.75 -14.94 5.37
C MET A 225 20.54 -14.13 6.63
N ARG A 226 19.89 -12.96 6.53
CA ARG A 226 19.55 -12.16 7.72
C ARG A 226 18.64 -12.91 8.69
N ILE A 227 17.68 -13.68 8.20
CA ILE A 227 16.79 -14.48 9.04
C ILE A 227 17.58 -15.59 9.74
N ALA A 228 18.44 -16.29 9.01
CA ALA A 228 19.32 -17.32 9.54
C ALA A 228 20.28 -16.76 10.62
N GLU A 229 20.93 -15.64 10.32
CA GLU A 229 21.83 -14.92 11.24
C GLU A 229 21.12 -14.49 12.53
N ASN A 230 19.83 -14.10 12.43
CA ASN A 230 19.03 -13.67 13.58
C ASN A 230 18.19 -14.80 14.20
N MET A 231 18.35 -16.06 13.78
CA MET A 231 17.58 -17.17 14.38
C MET A 231 17.89 -17.41 15.86
N PRO A 232 19.15 -17.34 16.32
CA PRO A 232 19.48 -17.51 17.74
C PRO A 232 18.94 -16.37 18.61
N GLU A 233 18.76 -15.18 18.01
CA GLU A 233 18.27 -14.00 18.69
C GLU A 233 16.83 -14.19 19.16
N LYS A 234 16.59 -13.84 20.43
CA LYS A 234 15.27 -13.93 21.07
C LYS A 234 14.68 -12.54 21.25
N GLY A 235 13.35 -12.49 21.33
CA GLY A 235 12.61 -11.27 21.59
C GLY A 235 11.71 -10.86 20.44
N SER A 236 10.70 -10.06 20.79
CA SER A 236 9.58 -9.72 19.92
C SER A 236 10.00 -9.11 18.59
N LYS A 237 11.05 -8.27 18.56
CA LYS A 237 11.56 -7.67 17.32
C LYS A 237 12.11 -8.70 16.32
N TYR A 238 12.84 -9.70 16.80
CA TYR A 238 13.44 -10.72 15.94
C TYR A 238 12.39 -11.72 15.49
N GLU A 239 11.47 -12.11 16.38
CA GLU A 239 10.29 -12.90 16.03
C GLU A 239 9.44 -12.20 14.98
N TYR A 240 9.11 -10.93 15.20
CA TYR A 240 8.44 -10.06 14.24
C TYR A 240 9.11 -10.12 12.86
N ASN A 241 10.42 -9.86 12.78
CA ASN A 241 11.14 -9.87 11.51
C ASN A 241 11.09 -11.25 10.84
N ARG A 242 11.21 -12.34 11.61
CA ARG A 242 11.07 -13.69 11.08
C ARG A 242 9.68 -13.89 10.49
N TYR A 243 8.63 -13.64 11.25
CA TYR A 243 7.27 -13.85 10.75
C TYR A 243 6.92 -12.91 9.59
N TYR A 244 7.45 -11.69 9.57
CA TYR A 244 7.18 -10.72 8.49
C TYR A 244 7.80 -11.17 7.18
N GLU A 245 9.09 -11.48 7.21
CA GLU A 245 9.83 -11.85 6.01
C GLU A 245 9.46 -13.25 5.52
N LEU A 246 8.99 -14.12 6.42
CA LEU A 246 8.59 -15.47 6.10
C LEU A 246 7.09 -15.54 5.79
N LEU A 247 6.22 -15.31 6.77
CA LEU A 247 4.77 -15.52 6.64
C LEU A 247 4.02 -14.32 6.04
N GLY A 248 4.66 -13.14 5.99
CA GLY A 248 4.17 -11.98 5.27
C GLY A 248 4.47 -12.02 3.77
N ASP A 249 5.43 -12.84 3.33
CA ASP A 249 5.78 -12.97 1.92
C ASP A 249 4.75 -13.86 1.19
N PRO A 250 4.30 -13.48 -0.03
CA PRO A 250 3.33 -14.24 -0.81
C PRO A 250 3.60 -15.74 -0.94
N THR A 251 4.87 -16.09 -0.91
CA THR A 251 5.36 -17.47 -1.00
C THR A 251 4.89 -18.35 0.17
N PHE A 252 4.85 -17.87 1.42
CA PHE A 252 4.31 -18.65 2.56
C PHE A 252 2.99 -18.10 3.12
N ALA A 253 2.48 -17.04 2.52
CA ALA A 253 1.25 -16.39 2.95
C ALA A 253 0.12 -17.39 3.18
N GLY A 254 -0.06 -18.44 2.36
CA GLY A 254 -1.11 -19.44 2.61
C GLY A 254 -1.05 -20.10 4.00
N TYR A 255 0.13 -20.56 4.43
CA TYR A 255 0.32 -21.12 5.78
C TYR A 255 0.19 -20.03 6.84
N GLY A 256 0.82 -18.87 6.61
CA GLY A 256 0.75 -17.72 7.50
C GLY A 256 -0.69 -17.25 7.75
N ASN A 257 -1.50 -17.21 6.71
CA ASN A 257 -2.90 -16.79 6.73
C ASN A 257 -3.69 -17.70 7.67
N VAL A 258 -3.61 -19.03 7.49
CA VAL A 258 -4.33 -19.98 8.35
C VAL A 258 -3.86 -19.87 9.80
N LEU A 259 -2.54 -19.82 10.03
CA LEU A 259 -1.96 -19.69 11.36
C LEU A 259 -2.42 -18.40 12.07
N PHE A 260 -2.36 -17.26 11.36
CA PHE A 260 -2.71 -15.97 11.91
C PHE A 260 -4.21 -15.82 12.10
N ALA A 261 -5.06 -16.34 11.20
CA ALA A 261 -6.51 -16.34 11.40
C ALA A 261 -6.92 -17.22 12.58
N LEU A 262 -6.25 -18.36 12.81
CA LEU A 262 -6.49 -19.18 14.00
C LEU A 262 -6.21 -18.39 15.28
N LYS A 263 -5.20 -17.52 15.27
CA LYS A 263 -4.93 -16.61 16.38
C LYS A 263 -5.92 -15.45 16.48
N LEU A 264 -6.30 -14.84 15.35
CA LEU A 264 -7.28 -13.74 15.35
C LEU A 264 -8.66 -14.20 15.83
N SER A 265 -9.09 -15.41 15.50
CA SER A 265 -10.35 -15.99 15.98
C SER A 265 -10.41 -16.15 17.51
N MET A 266 -9.27 -16.07 18.21
CA MET A 266 -9.22 -16.06 19.67
C MET A 266 -9.49 -14.68 20.28
N HIS A 267 -9.41 -13.61 19.48
CA HIS A 267 -9.42 -12.22 19.92
C HIS A 267 -10.29 -11.31 19.04
N ALA A 268 -11.30 -11.88 18.39
CA ALA A 268 -12.18 -11.12 17.50
C ALA A 268 -12.97 -10.06 18.28
N GLU A 269 -12.84 -8.79 17.87
CA GLU A 269 -13.64 -7.69 18.41
C GLU A 269 -14.81 -7.41 17.48
N GLU A 270 -16.02 -7.75 17.90
CA GLU A 270 -17.24 -7.57 17.10
C GLU A 270 -17.57 -6.10 16.78
N SER A 271 -17.07 -5.16 17.60
CA SER A 271 -17.42 -3.73 17.51
C SER A 271 -16.91 -3.06 16.23
N LEU A 272 -15.65 -3.27 15.87
CA LEU A 272 -15.03 -2.63 14.70
C LEU A 272 -15.59 -3.19 13.38
N GLU A 273 -15.86 -4.49 13.33
CA GLU A 273 -16.48 -5.11 12.16
C GLU A 273 -17.87 -4.53 11.91
N LYS A 274 -18.68 -4.39 12.96
CA LYS A 274 -20.00 -3.76 12.89
C LYS A 274 -19.89 -2.31 12.41
N GLU A 275 -18.94 -1.54 12.95
CA GLU A 275 -18.71 -0.15 12.53
C GLU A 275 -18.37 -0.04 11.02
N ILE A 276 -17.49 -0.91 10.51
CA ILE A 276 -17.12 -0.92 9.09
C ILE A 276 -18.31 -1.35 8.21
N LYS A 277 -19.13 -2.31 8.65
CA LYS A 277 -20.36 -2.71 7.94
C LYS A 277 -21.38 -1.57 7.87
N ASP A 278 -21.57 -0.84 8.98
CA ASP A 278 -22.43 0.34 9.01
C ASP A 278 -21.89 1.45 8.09
N MET A 279 -20.57 1.67 8.10
CA MET A 279 -19.90 2.62 7.21
C MET A 279 -20.09 2.24 5.74
N LYS A 280 -19.93 0.96 5.38
CA LYS A 280 -20.25 0.46 4.03
C LYS A 280 -21.67 0.84 3.64
N GLN A 281 -22.65 0.55 4.50
CA GLN A 281 -24.06 0.80 4.16
C GLN A 281 -24.29 2.29 3.87
N ARG A 282 -23.77 3.18 4.73
CA ARG A 282 -23.86 4.65 4.51
C ARG A 282 -23.21 5.08 3.19
N ILE A 283 -22.07 4.48 2.83
CA ILE A 283 -21.39 4.76 1.55
C ILE A 283 -22.24 4.31 0.36
N VAL A 284 -22.79 3.11 0.42
CA VAL A 284 -23.68 2.59 -0.64
C VAL A 284 -24.91 3.49 -0.78
N ASP A 285 -25.51 3.91 0.34
CA ASP A 285 -26.69 4.77 0.34
C ASP A 285 -26.37 6.17 -0.21
N GLU A 286 -25.24 6.75 0.16
CA GLU A 286 -24.78 8.05 -0.34
C GLU A 286 -24.50 8.00 -1.86
N ILE A 287 -23.84 6.94 -2.34
CA ILE A 287 -23.62 6.76 -3.78
C ILE A 287 -24.96 6.58 -4.49
N ALA A 288 -25.86 5.76 -3.95
CA ALA A 288 -27.18 5.53 -4.55
C ALA A 288 -28.02 6.81 -4.59
N ASP A 289 -28.00 7.64 -3.55
CA ASP A 289 -28.67 8.94 -3.53
C ASP A 289 -28.13 9.88 -4.62
N ARG A 290 -26.81 9.97 -4.75
CA ARG A 290 -26.15 10.74 -5.82
C ARG A 290 -26.52 10.23 -7.22
N VAL A 291 -26.56 8.91 -7.40
CA VAL A 291 -26.98 8.28 -8.67
C VAL A 291 -28.44 8.63 -8.98
N ARG A 292 -29.35 8.53 -8.00
CA ARG A 292 -30.78 8.90 -8.19
C ARG A 292 -30.94 10.35 -8.63
N LYS A 293 -30.16 11.25 -8.04
CA LYS A 293 -30.18 12.70 -8.32
C LYS A 293 -29.43 13.08 -9.60
N ALA A 294 -28.68 12.16 -10.21
CA ALA A 294 -27.90 12.45 -11.41
C ALA A 294 -28.83 12.72 -12.62
N SER A 295 -28.91 13.98 -13.02
CA SER A 295 -29.59 14.42 -14.26
C SER A 295 -28.84 14.02 -15.54
N SER A 296 -27.68 13.41 -15.39
CA SER A 296 -26.82 12.94 -16.49
C SER A 296 -27.15 11.53 -16.98
N MET A 297 -27.98 10.79 -16.23
CA MET A 297 -28.31 9.40 -16.50
C MET A 297 -29.82 9.25 -16.73
N SER A 298 -30.20 8.34 -17.64
CA SER A 298 -31.60 7.94 -17.80
C SER A 298 -32.08 7.14 -16.58
N PRO A 299 -33.40 7.05 -16.31
CA PRO A 299 -33.90 6.21 -15.23
C PRO A 299 -33.40 4.75 -15.27
N PRO A 300 -33.43 4.04 -16.43
CA PRO A 300 -32.88 2.68 -16.51
C PRO A 300 -31.40 2.58 -16.15
N GLN A 301 -30.58 3.56 -16.53
CA GLN A 301 -29.16 3.59 -16.18
C GLN A 301 -28.95 3.78 -14.67
N ARG A 302 -29.76 4.64 -14.03
CA ARG A 302 -29.71 4.85 -12.58
C ARG A 302 -30.12 3.58 -11.84
N ASP A 303 -31.19 2.93 -12.26
CA ASP A 303 -31.68 1.69 -11.65
C ASP A 303 -30.67 0.55 -11.79
N SER A 304 -30.03 0.45 -12.96
CA SER A 304 -28.95 -0.52 -13.25
C SER A 304 -27.73 -0.33 -12.33
N ILE A 305 -27.28 0.93 -12.14
CA ILE A 305 -26.19 1.23 -11.20
C ILE A 305 -26.62 0.91 -9.76
N ILE A 306 -27.84 1.26 -9.36
CA ILE A 306 -28.35 0.97 -8.00
C ILE A 306 -28.44 -0.54 -7.76
N ASP A 307 -28.87 -1.33 -8.75
CA ASP A 307 -28.86 -2.79 -8.67
C ASP A 307 -27.43 -3.33 -8.52
N TYR A 308 -26.47 -2.79 -9.27
CA TYR A 308 -25.06 -3.12 -9.10
C TYR A 308 -24.56 -2.84 -7.68
N LEU A 309 -24.88 -1.66 -7.11
CA LEU A 309 -24.48 -1.27 -5.76
C LEU A 309 -25.03 -2.23 -4.69
N LYS A 310 -26.27 -2.70 -4.84
CA LYS A 310 -26.90 -3.68 -3.93
C LYS A 310 -26.19 -5.03 -3.91
N ARG A 311 -25.52 -5.41 -5.01
CA ARG A 311 -24.79 -6.67 -5.15
C ARG A 311 -23.32 -6.59 -4.69
N ILE A 312 -22.90 -5.47 -4.11
CA ILE A 312 -21.54 -5.33 -3.60
C ILE A 312 -21.43 -5.99 -2.22
N HIS A 313 -20.59 -7.00 -2.14
CA HIS A 313 -20.22 -7.65 -0.89
C HIS A 313 -18.95 -7.01 -0.34
N VAL A 314 -18.95 -6.65 0.94
CA VAL A 314 -17.74 -6.18 1.63
C VAL A 314 -17.40 -7.20 2.69
N ILE A 315 -16.18 -7.71 2.61
CA ILE A 315 -15.60 -8.63 3.57
C ILE A 315 -14.62 -7.83 4.41
N VAL A 316 -14.80 -7.91 5.73
CA VAL A 316 -13.99 -7.18 6.71
C VAL A 316 -13.20 -8.22 7.49
N GLY A 317 -11.87 -8.20 7.39
CA GLY A 317 -11.03 -9.22 8.00
C GLY A 317 -11.00 -10.50 7.17
N VAL A 318 -11.38 -11.63 7.75
CA VAL A 318 -11.46 -12.94 7.06
C VAL A 318 -12.91 -13.27 6.70
N GLU A 319 -13.14 -14.17 5.74
CA GLU A 319 -14.49 -14.67 5.48
C GLU A 319 -15.06 -15.40 6.70
N LYS A 320 -16.38 -15.27 6.91
CA LYS A 320 -17.09 -15.85 8.07
C LYS A 320 -16.84 -17.34 8.27
N LYS A 321 -16.69 -18.12 7.19
CA LYS A 321 -16.38 -19.56 7.29
C LYS A 321 -15.05 -19.82 8.00
N TYR A 322 -14.07 -18.92 7.85
CA TYR A 322 -12.76 -19.01 8.51
C TYR A 322 -12.77 -18.52 9.96
N GLU A 323 -13.91 -18.12 10.51
CA GLU A 323 -14.07 -17.95 11.97
C GLU A 323 -14.20 -19.31 12.68
N ASN A 324 -14.49 -20.38 11.94
CA ASN A 324 -14.60 -21.73 12.49
C ASN A 324 -13.22 -22.30 12.83
N ARG A 325 -12.91 -22.37 14.13
CA ARG A 325 -11.62 -22.89 14.64
C ARG A 325 -11.35 -24.33 14.25
N THR A 326 -12.38 -25.18 14.18
CA THR A 326 -12.22 -26.57 13.74
C THR A 326 -11.74 -26.62 12.29
N MET A 327 -12.39 -25.86 11.41
CA MET A 327 -12.00 -25.73 10.02
C MET A 327 -10.55 -25.22 9.89
N LEU A 328 -10.16 -24.19 10.65
CA LEU A 328 -8.80 -23.68 10.63
C LEU A 328 -7.75 -24.71 11.10
N ASN A 329 -8.06 -25.49 12.14
CA ASN A 329 -7.19 -26.57 12.59
C ASN A 329 -7.05 -27.67 11.53
N GLU A 330 -8.15 -28.03 10.86
CA GLU A 330 -8.13 -28.97 9.74
C GLU A 330 -7.24 -28.42 8.61
N MET A 331 -7.38 -27.14 8.24
CA MET A 331 -6.53 -26.51 7.24
C MET A 331 -5.04 -26.51 7.63
N LEU A 332 -4.71 -26.23 8.90
CA LEU A 332 -3.34 -26.34 9.43
C LEU A 332 -2.79 -27.76 9.36
N ASN A 333 -3.64 -28.76 9.56
CA ASN A 333 -3.22 -30.16 9.46
C ASN A 333 -2.78 -30.53 8.04
N PHE A 334 -3.38 -29.97 6.98
CA PHE A 334 -2.86 -30.16 5.61
C PHE A 334 -1.38 -29.75 5.50
N TYR A 335 -1.02 -28.60 6.05
CA TYR A 335 0.37 -28.13 6.04
C TYR A 335 1.26 -29.01 6.90
N HIS A 336 0.84 -29.36 8.12
CA HIS A 336 1.63 -30.20 9.01
C HIS A 336 1.89 -31.60 8.43
N GLU A 337 0.90 -32.22 7.79
CA GLU A 337 1.07 -33.53 7.17
C GLU A 337 2.03 -33.49 5.97
N GLU A 338 2.01 -32.43 5.16
CA GLU A 338 3.00 -32.27 4.09
C GLU A 338 4.41 -31.96 4.63
N PHE A 339 4.52 -31.12 5.66
CA PHE A 339 5.81 -30.78 6.28
C PHE A 339 6.48 -31.99 6.95
N LYS A 340 5.71 -32.89 7.58
CA LYS A 340 6.25 -34.13 8.16
C LYS A 340 6.91 -35.06 7.14
N LYS A 341 6.57 -34.95 5.85
CA LYS A 341 7.17 -35.74 4.77
C LYS A 341 8.54 -35.23 4.34
N VAL A 342 8.94 -34.06 4.82
CA VAL A 342 10.25 -33.48 4.51
C VAL A 342 11.29 -34.10 5.44
N PRO A 343 12.32 -34.78 4.89
CA PRO A 343 13.43 -35.29 5.66
C PRO A 343 14.09 -34.15 6.44
N SER A 344 14.44 -34.41 7.70
CA SER A 344 15.24 -33.52 8.52
C SER A 344 16.55 -34.22 8.82
N GLY A 345 17.65 -33.75 8.22
CA GLY A 345 18.98 -34.33 8.38
C GLY A 345 20.06 -33.35 7.97
N GLU A 346 21.17 -33.31 8.70
CA GLU A 346 22.28 -32.37 8.46
C GLU A 346 22.94 -32.54 7.08
N ASP A 347 22.76 -33.71 6.43
CA ASP A 347 23.31 -34.01 5.11
C ASP A 347 22.40 -33.59 3.92
N ASP A 348 21.15 -33.18 4.18
CA ASP A 348 20.20 -32.84 3.12
C ASP A 348 20.33 -31.37 2.68
N GLN A 349 21.21 -31.13 1.72
CA GLN A 349 21.47 -29.80 1.11
C GLN A 349 20.24 -29.12 0.46
N CYS A 350 19.06 -29.77 0.48
CA CYS A 350 17.84 -29.32 -0.19
C CYS A 350 16.60 -29.25 0.73
N GLU A 351 16.73 -29.37 2.06
CA GLU A 351 15.58 -29.38 3.01
C GLU A 351 14.61 -28.20 2.78
N PHE A 352 15.16 -27.01 2.58
CA PHE A 352 14.44 -25.78 2.30
C PHE A 352 13.52 -25.87 1.08
N GLU A 353 14.06 -26.35 -0.05
CA GLU A 353 13.29 -26.60 -1.26
C GLU A 353 12.19 -27.65 -1.03
N MET A 354 12.44 -28.65 -0.19
CA MET A 354 11.46 -29.67 0.09
C MET A 354 10.30 -29.15 0.94
N LEU A 355 10.56 -28.33 1.97
CA LEU A 355 9.54 -27.65 2.79
C LEU A 355 8.57 -26.82 1.97
N VAL A 356 9.06 -26.26 0.90
CA VAL A 356 8.27 -25.48 -0.06
C VAL A 356 7.38 -26.33 -0.90
N ARG A 357 7.93 -27.40 -1.45
CA ARG A 357 7.16 -28.30 -2.29
C ARG A 357 6.02 -28.86 -1.44
N ALA A 358 6.31 -29.15 -0.17
CA ALA A 358 5.31 -29.49 0.84
C ALA A 358 4.29 -28.36 1.09
N HIS A 359 4.71 -27.11 1.28
CA HIS A 359 3.80 -25.97 1.42
C HIS A 359 2.89 -25.80 0.20
N GLY A 360 3.48 -25.78 -0.99
CA GLY A 360 2.79 -25.69 -2.26
C GLY A 360 1.78 -26.83 -2.41
N ARG A 361 2.16 -28.07 -2.12
CA ARG A 361 1.24 -29.21 -2.12
C ARG A 361 0.08 -29.03 -1.16
N ALA A 362 0.35 -28.69 0.11
CA ALA A 362 -0.68 -28.45 1.11
C ALA A 362 -1.64 -27.33 0.68
N ARG A 363 -1.09 -26.23 0.16
CA ARG A 363 -1.87 -25.09 -0.33
C ARG A 363 -2.76 -25.46 -1.51
N HIS A 364 -2.24 -26.15 -2.52
CA HIS A 364 -3.07 -26.58 -3.66
C HIS A 364 -4.15 -27.57 -3.23
N ASN A 365 -3.84 -28.49 -2.31
CA ASN A 365 -4.83 -29.37 -1.69
C ASN A 365 -5.97 -28.57 -1.01
N LEU A 366 -5.65 -27.46 -0.33
CA LEU A 366 -6.65 -26.59 0.27
C LEU A 366 -7.48 -25.84 -0.78
N ILE A 367 -6.83 -25.24 -1.79
CA ILE A 367 -7.49 -24.49 -2.87
C ILE A 367 -8.51 -25.37 -3.60
N TYR A 368 -8.18 -26.64 -3.83
CA TYR A 368 -9.03 -27.62 -4.51
C TYR A 368 -9.92 -28.46 -3.57
N SER A 369 -10.01 -28.07 -2.30
CA SER A 369 -10.95 -28.66 -1.35
C SER A 369 -12.10 -27.69 -1.05
N ASP A 370 -13.09 -28.16 -0.29
CA ASP A 370 -14.20 -27.32 0.19
C ASP A 370 -13.73 -26.18 1.10
N TYR A 371 -12.50 -26.25 1.64
CA TYR A 371 -11.92 -25.17 2.44
C TYR A 371 -11.60 -23.94 1.58
N GLY A 372 -11.05 -24.15 0.38
CA GLY A 372 -10.54 -23.10 -0.50
C GLY A 372 -9.35 -22.33 0.09
N SER A 373 -9.12 -21.13 -0.44
CA SER A 373 -8.07 -20.21 0.01
C SER A 373 -8.60 -19.16 0.97
N MET A 374 -7.88 -18.93 2.08
CA MET A 374 -8.30 -17.97 3.09
C MET A 374 -8.27 -16.53 2.59
N MET A 375 -7.18 -16.19 1.91
CA MET A 375 -7.08 -14.92 1.23
C MET A 375 -7.35 -15.10 -0.25
N PRO A 376 -7.80 -14.04 -0.90
CA PRO A 376 -7.66 -13.87 -2.32
C PRO A 376 -6.43 -14.50 -2.97
N VAL A 377 -6.64 -15.55 -3.78
CA VAL A 377 -5.60 -16.05 -4.70
C VAL A 377 -5.47 -15.09 -5.87
N PHE A 378 -4.26 -14.60 -6.13
CA PHE A 378 -3.93 -13.94 -7.38
C PHE A 378 -3.73 -15.00 -8.46
N GLU A 379 -4.81 -15.37 -9.16
CA GLU A 379 -4.85 -16.51 -10.10
C GLU A 379 -3.66 -16.54 -11.08
N LYS A 380 -3.28 -15.38 -11.62
CA LYS A 380 -2.17 -15.28 -12.56
C LYS A 380 -0.82 -15.71 -11.98
N PHE A 381 -0.61 -15.45 -10.70
CA PHE A 381 0.67 -15.67 -10.03
C PHE A 381 0.61 -16.83 -9.03
N GLN A 382 -0.57 -17.43 -8.83
CA GLN A 382 -0.80 -18.54 -7.91
C GLN A 382 -0.20 -18.28 -6.52
N PHE A 383 -0.35 -17.07 -5.98
CA PHE A 383 -0.01 -16.78 -4.59
C PHE A 383 -1.20 -16.13 -3.87
N GLU A 384 -1.14 -16.15 -2.55
CA GLU A 384 -2.08 -15.45 -1.68
C GLU A 384 -1.43 -14.21 -1.12
N ALA A 385 -2.21 -13.13 -0.95
CA ALA A 385 -1.76 -12.04 -0.13
C ALA A 385 -1.64 -12.47 1.33
N SER A 386 -0.78 -11.82 2.10
CA SER A 386 -0.77 -12.03 3.55
C SER A 386 -2.00 -11.38 4.17
N ILE A 387 -2.64 -12.03 5.15
CA ILE A 387 -3.71 -11.40 5.93
C ILE A 387 -3.18 -10.16 6.69
N THR A 388 -1.87 -10.07 6.88
CA THR A 388 -1.20 -8.95 7.54
C THR A 388 -0.96 -7.76 6.62
N ASP A 389 -1.18 -7.91 5.31
CA ASP A 389 -1.05 -6.80 4.38
C ASP A 389 -2.12 -5.73 4.67
N PRO A 390 -1.76 -4.44 4.74
CA PRO A 390 -2.72 -3.35 4.94
C PRO A 390 -3.42 -2.98 3.62
N ASN A 391 -3.97 -3.97 2.92
CA ASN A 391 -4.56 -3.80 1.59
C ASN A 391 -6.10 -3.86 1.63
N VAL A 392 -6.69 -3.20 0.64
CA VAL A 392 -8.10 -3.36 0.27
C VAL A 392 -8.14 -3.82 -1.18
N GLU A 393 -8.70 -5.00 -1.40
CA GLU A 393 -8.83 -5.59 -2.73
C GLU A 393 -10.26 -5.45 -3.24
N LEU A 394 -10.40 -5.25 -4.55
CA LEU A 394 -11.70 -5.37 -5.22
C LEU A 394 -11.58 -6.44 -6.29
N ARG A 395 -12.52 -7.38 -6.21
CA ARG A 395 -12.70 -8.52 -7.09
C ARG A 395 -14.02 -8.36 -7.83
N ILE A 396 -13.95 -8.49 -9.15
CA ILE A 396 -15.12 -8.39 -10.02
C ILE A 396 -15.24 -9.71 -10.76
N TRP A 397 -16.26 -10.48 -10.38
CA TRP A 397 -16.69 -11.68 -11.07
C TRP A 397 -17.95 -11.39 -11.90
N PRO A 398 -18.34 -12.26 -12.85
CA PRO A 398 -19.54 -12.06 -13.65
C PRO A 398 -20.79 -11.75 -12.83
N HIS A 399 -20.96 -12.39 -11.66
CA HIS A 399 -22.16 -12.26 -10.83
C HIS A 399 -21.94 -11.52 -9.50
N VAL A 400 -20.71 -11.52 -8.96
CA VAL A 400 -20.42 -10.88 -7.66
C VAL A 400 -19.35 -9.79 -7.78
N THR A 401 -19.56 -8.66 -7.11
CA THR A 401 -18.49 -7.68 -6.84
C THR A 401 -18.17 -7.75 -5.37
N GLN A 402 -16.92 -8.01 -5.04
CA GLN A 402 -16.45 -8.18 -3.68
C GLN A 402 -15.34 -7.18 -3.38
N ILE A 403 -15.46 -6.49 -2.26
CA ILE A 403 -14.41 -5.64 -1.70
C ILE A 403 -13.92 -6.32 -0.42
N HIS A 404 -12.63 -6.58 -0.31
CA HIS A 404 -12.05 -7.28 0.83
C HIS A 404 -11.08 -6.35 1.55
N LEU A 405 -11.43 -5.94 2.77
CA LEU A 405 -10.56 -5.21 3.68
C LEU A 405 -9.80 -6.24 4.49
N TYR A 406 -8.50 -6.38 4.24
CA TYR A 406 -7.70 -7.41 4.89
C TYR A 406 -7.57 -7.16 6.39
N PRO A 407 -7.30 -8.20 7.21
CA PRO A 407 -7.06 -8.01 8.64
C PRO A 407 -5.98 -6.97 8.95
N GLY A 408 -4.89 -6.93 8.19
CA GLY A 408 -3.83 -5.92 8.35
C GLY A 408 -4.35 -4.48 8.18
N PHE A 409 -5.27 -4.27 7.23
CA PHE A 409 -5.94 -2.99 7.01
C PHE A 409 -6.88 -2.67 8.18
N VAL A 410 -7.71 -3.62 8.59
CA VAL A 410 -8.65 -3.47 9.71
C VAL A 410 -7.90 -3.17 11.02
N ASN A 411 -6.78 -3.83 11.26
CA ASN A 411 -5.95 -3.56 12.43
C ASN A 411 -5.34 -2.15 12.39
N ALA A 412 -4.93 -1.65 11.21
CA ALA A 412 -4.46 -0.27 11.08
C ALA A 412 -5.56 0.75 11.48
N MET A 413 -6.83 0.40 11.30
CA MET A 413 -7.97 1.23 11.72
C MET A 413 -8.09 1.37 13.24
N ARG A 414 -7.57 0.43 14.02
CA ARG A 414 -7.59 0.51 15.50
C ARG A 414 -6.77 1.68 16.04
N PHE A 415 -5.82 2.19 15.24
CA PHE A 415 -5.04 3.37 15.58
C PHE A 415 -5.74 4.69 15.18
N HIS A 416 -6.92 4.63 14.55
CA HIS A 416 -7.68 5.79 14.11
C HIS A 416 -8.85 6.05 15.07
N ASN A 417 -8.61 6.90 16.06
CA ASN A 417 -9.60 7.16 17.11
C ASN A 417 -10.65 8.19 16.71
N SER A 418 -10.33 9.10 15.78
CA SER A 418 -11.27 10.14 15.33
C SER A 418 -12.21 9.61 14.23
N THR A 419 -13.47 10.05 14.25
CA THR A 419 -14.48 9.69 13.24
C THR A 419 -14.02 10.11 11.84
N GLY A 420 -13.47 11.31 11.71
CA GLY A 420 -12.85 11.83 10.51
C GLY A 420 -11.72 10.95 10.01
N ALA A 421 -10.82 10.51 10.90
CA ALA A 421 -9.74 9.61 10.55
C ALA A 421 -10.27 8.27 9.98
N LYS A 422 -11.33 7.71 10.57
CA LYS A 422 -11.95 6.47 10.09
C LYS A 422 -12.62 6.63 8.72
N TYR A 423 -13.33 7.72 8.48
CA TYR A 423 -13.91 8.01 7.16
C TYR A 423 -12.83 8.32 6.11
N GLY A 424 -11.75 9.01 6.47
CA GLY A 424 -10.64 9.31 5.55
C GLY A 424 -9.82 8.08 5.16
N THR A 425 -9.87 7.02 5.96
CA THR A 425 -9.16 5.76 5.71
C THR A 425 -10.11 4.69 5.15
N ALA A 426 -10.87 4.00 6.01
CA ALA A 426 -11.79 2.94 5.60
C ALA A 426 -12.93 3.48 4.71
N GLY A 427 -13.49 4.63 5.06
CA GLY A 427 -14.62 5.19 4.32
C GLY A 427 -14.23 5.52 2.87
N TRP A 428 -13.12 6.23 2.71
CA TRP A 428 -12.52 6.50 1.42
C TRP A 428 -12.14 5.22 0.68
N ALA A 429 -11.47 4.25 1.32
CA ALA A 429 -11.04 3.02 0.66
C ALA A 429 -12.22 2.16 0.16
N ILE A 430 -13.31 2.07 0.93
CA ILE A 430 -14.53 1.37 0.52
C ILE A 430 -15.16 2.10 -0.68
N ALA A 431 -15.40 3.41 -0.56
CA ALA A 431 -15.98 4.20 -1.64
C ALA A 431 -15.12 4.15 -2.92
N HIS A 432 -13.79 4.24 -2.79
CA HIS A 432 -12.85 4.13 -3.90
C HIS A 432 -13.01 2.81 -4.64
N ASN A 433 -13.10 1.69 -3.92
CA ASN A 433 -13.24 0.38 -4.54
C ASN A 433 -14.63 0.17 -5.17
N ILE A 434 -15.71 0.71 -4.57
CA ILE A 434 -17.05 0.70 -5.19
C ILE A 434 -17.04 1.46 -6.52
N LEU A 435 -16.52 2.69 -6.51
CA LEU A 435 -16.47 3.54 -7.70
C LEU A 435 -15.51 3.00 -8.75
N ARG A 436 -14.39 2.41 -8.32
CA ARG A 436 -13.50 1.67 -9.23
C ARG A 436 -14.25 0.54 -9.92
N GLY A 437 -15.03 -0.23 -9.15
CA GLY A 437 -15.89 -1.30 -9.67
C GLY A 437 -16.83 -0.81 -10.76
N LEU A 438 -17.49 0.33 -10.55
CA LEU A 438 -18.35 0.94 -11.55
C LEU A 438 -17.60 1.25 -12.85
N VAL A 439 -16.39 1.80 -12.76
CA VAL A 439 -15.66 2.25 -13.96
C VAL A 439 -14.87 1.14 -14.65
N THR A 440 -14.53 0.05 -13.96
CA THR A 440 -13.78 -1.09 -14.53
C THR A 440 -14.65 -2.29 -14.87
N SER A 441 -15.89 -2.37 -14.38
CA SER A 441 -16.75 -3.52 -14.65
C SER A 441 -17.04 -3.66 -16.15
N SER A 442 -16.96 -4.89 -16.67
CA SER A 442 -17.35 -5.20 -18.05
C SER A 442 -18.86 -5.46 -18.19
N ARG A 443 -19.61 -5.46 -17.09
CA ARG A 443 -21.05 -5.75 -17.10
C ARG A 443 -21.79 -4.71 -17.95
N GLU A 444 -22.62 -5.18 -18.88
CA GLU A 444 -23.39 -4.32 -19.80
C GLU A 444 -24.21 -3.27 -19.05
N GLN A 445 -24.81 -3.67 -17.93
CA GLN A 445 -25.53 -2.83 -16.96
C GLN A 445 -24.81 -1.52 -16.60
N VAL A 446 -23.50 -1.58 -16.35
CA VAL A 446 -22.70 -0.40 -15.97
C VAL A 446 -22.03 0.21 -17.20
N LYS A 447 -21.75 -0.60 -18.22
CA LYS A 447 -21.14 -0.17 -19.47
C LYS A 447 -21.98 0.89 -20.18
N GLU A 448 -23.29 0.68 -20.31
CA GLU A 448 -24.17 1.67 -20.95
C GLU A 448 -24.15 3.04 -20.26
N ALA A 449 -24.13 3.07 -18.93
CA ALA A 449 -24.08 4.32 -18.18
C ALA A 449 -22.77 5.08 -18.45
N ARG A 450 -21.63 4.37 -18.51
CA ARG A 450 -20.31 4.97 -18.83
C ARG A 450 -20.25 5.58 -20.23
N GLU A 451 -21.04 5.04 -21.17
CA GLU A 451 -21.01 5.51 -22.55
C GLU A 451 -21.74 6.84 -22.78
N THR A 452 -22.45 7.35 -21.77
CA THR A 452 -23.11 8.66 -21.85
C THR A 452 -22.12 9.80 -22.08
N SER A 453 -22.51 10.77 -22.90
CA SER A 453 -21.65 11.91 -23.25
C SER A 453 -21.18 12.71 -22.02
N LYS A 454 -22.03 12.83 -20.99
CA LYS A 454 -21.69 13.53 -19.74
C LYS A 454 -20.66 12.76 -18.90
N ILE A 455 -20.78 11.44 -18.79
CA ILE A 455 -19.76 10.63 -18.09
C ILE A 455 -18.44 10.68 -18.85
N LYS A 456 -18.46 10.53 -20.18
CA LYS A 456 -17.27 10.71 -21.03
C LYS A 456 -16.63 12.09 -20.85
N ALA A 457 -17.44 13.15 -20.78
CA ALA A 457 -16.94 14.50 -20.55
C ALA A 457 -16.28 14.65 -19.17
N ALA A 458 -16.84 14.03 -18.12
CA ALA A 458 -16.24 14.01 -16.80
C ALA A 458 -14.91 13.23 -16.78
N PHE A 459 -14.81 12.06 -17.42
CA PHE A 459 -13.54 11.35 -17.55
C PHE A 459 -12.51 12.14 -18.37
N LYS A 460 -12.95 12.82 -19.43
CA LYS A 460 -12.09 13.75 -20.18
C LYS A 460 -11.60 14.90 -19.29
N CYS A 461 -12.44 15.43 -18.40
CA CYS A 461 -12.02 16.42 -17.41
C CYS A 461 -10.91 15.86 -16.51
N TYR A 462 -11.12 14.68 -15.92
CA TYR A 462 -10.10 14.04 -15.08
C TYR A 462 -8.82 13.74 -15.85
N ALA A 463 -8.90 13.26 -17.10
CA ALA A 463 -7.73 13.03 -17.94
C ALA A 463 -6.93 14.31 -18.15
N GLN A 464 -7.59 15.41 -18.52
CA GLN A 464 -6.96 16.72 -18.69
C GLN A 464 -6.34 17.22 -17.39
N PHE A 465 -7.05 17.11 -16.27
CA PHE A 465 -6.57 17.54 -14.96
C PHE A 465 -5.30 16.78 -14.57
N TYR A 466 -5.27 15.47 -14.78
CA TYR A 466 -4.08 14.68 -14.44
C TYR A 466 -2.91 14.91 -15.39
N GLU A 467 -3.12 15.43 -16.60
CA GLU A 467 -2.08 15.86 -17.54
C GLU A 467 -1.46 17.23 -17.21
N GLU A 468 -1.94 17.93 -16.19
CA GLU A 468 -1.44 19.26 -15.84
C GLU A 468 0.05 19.24 -15.40
N PRO A 469 0.84 20.27 -15.79
CA PRO A 469 2.27 20.32 -15.51
C PRO A 469 2.68 20.12 -14.05
N GLN A 470 1.82 20.48 -13.09
CA GLN A 470 2.14 20.33 -11.66
C GLN A 470 2.30 18.88 -11.18
N PHE A 471 1.89 17.90 -12.00
CA PHE A 471 1.99 16.47 -11.71
C PHE A 471 3.15 15.77 -12.42
N CYS A 472 3.86 16.48 -13.30
CA CYS A 472 5.02 15.97 -14.02
C CYS A 472 6.23 15.77 -13.09
N ILE A 473 7.17 14.94 -13.53
CA ILE A 473 8.49 14.80 -12.91
C ILE A 473 9.49 15.24 -13.94
N GLU A 474 10.15 16.38 -13.69
CA GLU A 474 10.95 17.06 -14.72
C GLU A 474 10.04 17.36 -15.93
N GLU A 475 10.38 16.87 -17.12
CA GLU A 475 9.60 17.04 -18.34
C GLU A 475 8.60 15.89 -18.60
N ASP A 476 8.66 14.82 -17.81
CA ASP A 476 7.80 13.65 -18.01
C ASP A 476 6.47 13.81 -17.28
N CYS A 477 5.38 13.81 -18.04
CA CYS A 477 4.03 13.99 -17.52
C CYS A 477 3.23 12.67 -17.52
N PRO A 478 2.33 12.48 -16.55
CA PRO A 478 1.46 11.30 -16.51
C PRO A 478 0.49 11.29 -17.71
N HIS A 479 0.27 10.11 -18.30
CA HIS A 479 -0.74 9.92 -19.35
C HIS A 479 -2.16 10.01 -18.77
N GLY A 480 -2.76 11.19 -18.74
CA GLY A 480 -4.02 11.50 -18.05
C GLY A 480 -5.16 10.53 -18.34
N ALA A 481 -5.33 10.15 -19.62
CA ALA A 481 -6.34 9.14 -20.01
C ALA A 481 -6.19 7.80 -19.27
N SER A 482 -4.96 7.31 -19.06
CA SER A 482 -4.70 6.06 -18.32
C SER A 482 -4.98 6.19 -16.82
N LYS A 483 -4.95 7.42 -16.30
CA LYS A 483 -5.04 7.75 -14.88
C LYS A 483 -6.44 8.15 -14.44
N ALA A 484 -7.24 8.66 -15.37
CA ALA A 484 -8.55 9.23 -15.12
C ALA A 484 -9.47 8.28 -14.34
N ASN A 485 -9.45 6.97 -14.62
CA ASN A 485 -10.30 6.00 -13.93
C ASN A 485 -10.00 5.89 -12.43
N PHE A 486 -8.71 5.77 -12.06
CA PHE A 486 -8.31 5.69 -10.65
C PHE A 486 -8.42 7.05 -9.97
N GLY A 487 -8.07 8.12 -10.68
CA GLY A 487 -8.14 9.47 -10.15
C GLY A 487 -9.58 9.97 -9.95
N PHE A 488 -10.52 9.55 -10.80
CA PHE A 488 -11.96 9.70 -10.58
C PHE A 488 -12.38 9.00 -9.27
N ALA A 489 -12.00 7.73 -9.12
CA ALA A 489 -12.35 6.96 -7.94
C ALA A 489 -11.75 7.57 -6.66
N ASP A 490 -10.54 8.15 -6.73
CA ASP A 490 -9.92 8.85 -5.60
C ASP A 490 -10.70 10.07 -5.14
N VAL A 491 -11.01 10.97 -6.08
CA VAL A 491 -11.66 12.25 -5.79
C VAL A 491 -13.12 12.06 -5.37
N GLU A 492 -13.88 11.28 -6.13
CA GLU A 492 -15.29 11.07 -5.79
C GLU A 492 -15.48 10.26 -4.51
N ALA A 493 -14.62 9.27 -4.25
CA ALA A 493 -14.66 8.55 -2.98
C ALA A 493 -14.41 9.47 -1.79
N ALA A 494 -13.47 10.40 -1.93
CA ALA A 494 -13.19 11.38 -0.88
C ALA A 494 -14.41 12.29 -0.66
N ARG A 495 -15.05 12.79 -1.72
CA ARG A 495 -16.27 13.60 -1.61
C ARG A 495 -17.44 12.85 -0.97
N ILE A 496 -17.61 11.57 -1.28
CA ILE A 496 -18.65 10.72 -0.70
C ILE A 496 -18.38 10.49 0.79
N ALA A 497 -17.19 10.01 1.13
CA ALA A 497 -16.83 9.72 2.52
C ALA A 497 -16.83 11.00 3.38
N PHE A 498 -16.37 12.13 2.84
CA PHE A 498 -16.40 13.42 3.54
C PHE A 498 -17.83 13.95 3.74
N SER A 499 -18.72 13.78 2.75
CA SER A 499 -20.12 14.18 2.91
C SER A 499 -20.82 13.37 4.00
N ILE A 500 -20.54 12.07 4.10
CA ILE A 500 -21.06 11.23 5.19
C ILE A 500 -20.52 11.69 6.54
N LEU A 501 -19.22 11.99 6.62
CA LEU A 501 -18.61 12.57 7.81
C LEU A 501 -19.34 13.86 8.23
N GLN A 502 -19.59 14.80 7.30
CA GLN A 502 -20.31 16.03 7.62
C GLN A 502 -21.72 15.76 8.15
N LYS A 503 -22.46 14.83 7.54
CA LYS A 503 -23.80 14.41 8.00
C LYS A 503 -23.75 13.78 9.41
N ASP A 504 -22.71 13.01 9.71
CA ASP A 504 -22.48 12.45 11.05
C ASP A 504 -22.18 13.55 12.08
N LEU A 505 -21.28 14.50 11.75
CA LEU A 505 -20.94 15.63 12.62
C LEU A 505 -22.14 16.55 12.87
N ASN A 506 -23.01 16.72 11.88
CA ASN A 506 -24.26 17.46 12.00
C ASN A 506 -25.38 16.66 12.71
N GLY A 507 -25.14 15.40 13.07
CA GLY A 507 -26.15 14.53 13.69
C GLY A 507 -27.35 14.22 12.81
N GLU A 508 -27.23 14.32 11.47
CA GLU A 508 -28.34 14.06 10.54
C GLU A 508 -28.77 12.59 10.58
N TYR A 509 -27.82 11.66 10.65
CA TYR A 509 -28.13 10.23 10.77
C TYR A 509 -28.78 9.87 12.12
N ALA A 510 -28.36 10.53 13.19
CA ALA A 510 -28.96 10.34 14.51
C ALA A 510 -30.40 10.88 14.57
N ARG A 511 -30.69 11.98 13.84
CA ARG A 511 -32.04 12.53 13.72
C ARG A 511 -32.98 11.62 12.91
N ASN A 512 -32.48 11.04 11.82
CA ASN A 512 -33.29 10.20 10.93
C ASN A 512 -33.57 8.78 11.49
N ARG A 513 -32.76 8.29 12.44
CA ARG A 513 -32.98 7.00 13.11
C ARG A 513 -33.94 7.06 14.30
N ARG A 514 -34.36 8.25 14.74
CA ARG A 514 -35.37 8.39 15.79
C ARG A 514 -36.75 8.10 15.23
N ASP A 515 -37.06 6.82 15.06
CA ASP A 515 -38.44 6.39 15.33
C ASP A 515 -38.74 6.79 16.78
N ALA A 516 -39.89 7.40 17.02
CA ALA A 516 -40.25 8.13 18.25
C ALA A 516 -40.25 7.29 19.55
N ARG A 517 -39.77 6.04 19.52
CA ARG A 517 -39.76 5.09 20.65
C ARG A 517 -38.39 4.56 21.05
N ASP A 518 -37.35 4.76 20.25
CA ASP A 518 -36.00 4.28 20.58
C ASP A 518 -35.07 5.46 20.87
N SER A 519 -35.01 5.84 22.15
CA SER A 519 -33.99 6.76 22.68
C SER A 519 -32.64 6.04 22.75
N VAL A 520 -32.06 5.72 21.58
CA VAL A 520 -30.67 5.24 21.51
C VAL A 520 -29.77 6.46 21.70
N GLU A 521 -29.24 6.57 22.91
CA GLU A 521 -28.15 7.45 23.27
C GLU A 521 -26.99 7.25 22.26
N LEU A 522 -26.47 8.35 21.72
CA LEU A 522 -25.41 8.34 20.70
C LEU A 522 -24.15 7.67 21.27
N ALA A 523 -23.99 6.37 21.00
CA ALA A 523 -22.88 5.55 21.47
C ALA A 523 -21.50 5.97 20.91
N LEU A 524 -21.41 6.99 20.05
CA LEU A 524 -20.13 7.45 19.51
C LEU A 524 -19.26 8.18 20.55
N SER A 525 -19.86 8.76 21.60
CA SER A 525 -19.10 9.50 22.63
C SER A 525 -18.68 8.63 23.82
N ASN A 526 -19.47 7.59 24.16
CA ASN A 526 -19.23 6.72 25.32
C ASN A 526 -18.45 5.44 24.98
N LEU A 527 -18.11 5.22 23.70
CA LEU A 527 -17.22 4.15 23.23
C LEU A 527 -15.76 4.61 23.06
N LEU A 528 -15.36 5.74 23.66
CA LEU A 528 -13.95 5.94 23.92
C LEU A 528 -13.54 4.83 24.91
N PRO A 529 -12.74 3.82 24.50
CA PRO A 529 -12.15 2.92 25.49
C PRO A 529 -11.44 3.78 26.54
N PRO A 530 -11.31 3.32 27.80
CA PRO A 530 -10.44 3.99 28.77
C PRO A 530 -9.15 4.33 28.03
N GLY A 531 -8.85 5.63 27.99
CA GLY A 531 -7.90 6.18 27.04
C GLY A 531 -6.65 5.31 26.98
N PRO A 532 -6.09 5.08 25.77
CA PRO A 532 -4.87 4.31 25.62
C PRO A 532 -3.88 4.73 26.70
N SER A 533 -3.20 3.78 27.34
CA SER A 533 -2.27 4.06 28.44
C SER A 533 -1.35 5.23 28.03
N GLU A 534 -0.81 6.01 28.97
CA GLU A 534 0.05 7.17 28.66
C GLU A 534 1.20 6.83 27.67
N LYS A 535 1.61 5.55 27.62
CA LYS A 535 2.51 4.97 26.62
C LYS A 535 1.95 4.87 25.19
N ASP A 536 0.66 4.61 25.03
CA ASP A 536 -0.06 4.65 23.76
C ASP A 536 -0.42 6.09 23.36
N THR A 537 -0.57 7.02 24.32
CA THR A 537 -0.67 8.47 24.04
C THR A 537 0.62 9.02 23.43
N LEU A 538 1.77 8.44 23.79
CA LEU A 538 3.07 8.70 23.14
C LEU A 538 3.17 8.12 21.72
N LEU A 539 2.37 7.10 21.37
CA LEU A 539 2.25 6.59 20.00
C LEU A 539 1.37 7.48 19.12
N SER A 540 0.40 8.17 19.72
CA SER A 540 -0.28 9.34 19.14
C SER A 540 0.55 10.62 19.24
N GLY A 541 1.86 10.56 19.47
CA GLY A 541 2.77 11.71 19.49
C GLY A 541 2.92 12.47 18.15
N ALA A 542 2.00 12.24 17.20
CA ALA A 542 1.71 13.16 16.10
C ALA A 542 0.70 14.20 16.61
N PRO A 543 0.72 15.44 16.13
CA PRO A 543 -0.15 16.52 16.60
C PRO A 543 -1.63 16.34 16.17
N THR A 544 -2.24 15.19 16.44
CA THR A 544 -3.71 15.04 16.31
C THR A 544 -4.44 15.83 17.38
N ALA A 545 -3.75 16.26 18.44
CA ALA A 545 -4.27 17.07 19.55
C ALA A 545 -4.73 18.49 19.15
N GLY A 546 -4.76 18.84 17.87
CA GLY A 546 -5.24 20.14 17.40
C GLY A 546 -5.98 20.11 16.07
N TRP A 547 -6.27 18.94 15.50
CA TRP A 547 -6.98 18.86 14.23
C TRP A 547 -8.49 18.71 14.42
N SER A 548 -9.25 19.41 13.58
CA SER A 548 -10.67 19.14 13.44
C SER A 548 -10.91 17.75 12.85
N GLU A 549 -12.13 17.22 12.96
CA GLU A 549 -12.50 15.96 12.32
C GLU A 549 -12.35 16.03 10.78
N GLN A 550 -12.60 17.21 10.19
CA GLN A 550 -12.39 17.46 8.76
C GLN A 550 -10.91 17.41 8.39
N GLN A 551 -10.02 18.02 9.18
CA GLN A 551 -8.58 17.94 8.95
C GLN A 551 -8.06 16.51 9.15
N SER A 552 -8.56 15.82 10.18
CA SER A 552 -8.24 14.43 10.48
C SER A 552 -8.62 13.48 9.34
N PHE A 553 -9.73 13.75 8.64
CA PHE A 553 -10.12 13.03 7.43
C PHE A 553 -9.07 13.12 6.32
N PHE A 554 -8.65 14.32 5.94
CA PHE A 554 -7.69 14.49 4.84
C PHE A 554 -6.30 13.98 5.23
N HIS A 555 -5.92 14.17 6.49
CA HIS A 555 -4.67 13.64 7.00
C HIS A 555 -4.64 12.11 6.97
N SER A 556 -5.70 11.44 7.43
CA SER A 556 -5.74 9.98 7.48
C SER A 556 -5.78 9.35 6.08
N LEU A 557 -6.49 9.98 5.14
CA LEU A 557 -6.50 9.62 3.72
C LEU A 557 -5.08 9.61 3.16
N GLN A 558 -4.32 10.69 3.40
CA GLN A 558 -2.93 10.77 2.98
C GLN A 558 -2.07 9.70 3.66
N THR A 559 -2.30 9.47 4.94
CA THR A 559 -1.43 8.60 5.72
C THR A 559 -1.39 7.16 5.18
N MET A 560 -2.52 6.67 4.67
CA MET A 560 -2.62 5.34 4.04
C MET A 560 -1.74 5.18 2.79
N LEU A 561 -1.28 6.28 2.21
CA LEU A 561 -0.49 6.32 0.98
C LEU A 561 0.99 6.62 1.24
N CYS A 562 1.39 6.84 2.50
CA CYS A 562 2.79 7.00 2.83
C CYS A 562 3.58 5.69 2.69
N GLY A 563 4.85 5.77 2.31
CA GLY A 563 5.74 4.60 2.18
C GLY A 563 5.56 3.75 0.92
N ILE A 564 4.61 4.12 0.04
CA ILE A 564 4.40 3.46 -1.26
C ILE A 564 5.20 4.13 -2.39
N LEU A 565 5.65 5.37 -2.18
CA LEU A 565 6.34 6.13 -3.22
C LEU A 565 7.71 5.49 -3.53
N PRO A 566 8.02 5.20 -4.82
CA PRO A 566 9.34 4.72 -5.18
C PRO A 566 10.44 5.72 -4.78
N ALA A 567 11.54 5.20 -4.25
CA ALA A 567 12.62 6.02 -3.70
C ALA A 567 13.37 6.82 -4.77
N SER A 568 13.49 6.30 -5.99
CA SER A 568 14.22 6.95 -7.09
C SER A 568 13.28 7.62 -8.08
N THR A 569 13.71 8.75 -8.65
CA THR A 569 13.02 9.44 -9.76
C THR A 569 12.75 8.49 -10.93
N LYS A 570 13.73 7.65 -11.28
CA LYS A 570 13.60 6.64 -12.34
C LYS A 570 12.46 5.66 -12.08
N ASP A 571 12.33 5.16 -10.85
CA ASP A 571 11.24 4.25 -10.48
C ASP A 571 9.89 4.96 -10.43
N GLN A 572 9.86 6.24 -10.05
CA GLN A 572 8.64 7.04 -10.12
C GLN A 572 8.19 7.30 -11.55
N LYS A 573 9.12 7.57 -12.49
CA LYS A 573 8.83 7.66 -13.94
C LYS A 573 8.29 6.32 -14.46
N LYS A 574 8.96 5.21 -14.14
CA LYS A 574 8.47 3.86 -14.50
C LYS A 574 7.09 3.57 -13.92
N TRP A 575 6.79 4.01 -12.70
CA TRP A 575 5.46 3.89 -12.10
C TRP A 575 4.44 4.72 -12.87
N MET A 576 4.79 5.97 -13.20
CA MET A 576 3.94 6.88 -13.97
C MET A 576 3.58 6.29 -15.34
N ASP A 577 4.50 5.61 -16.01
CA ASP A 577 4.24 5.02 -17.32
C ASP A 577 3.41 3.74 -17.24
N ARG A 578 3.71 2.86 -16.28
CA ARG A 578 3.20 1.47 -16.27
C ARG A 578 2.05 1.22 -15.33
N ASN A 579 1.93 1.99 -14.25
CA ASN A 579 0.89 1.77 -13.25
C ASN A 579 -0.34 2.58 -13.63
N PRO A 580 -1.55 2.02 -13.72
CA PRO A 580 -2.74 2.82 -14.02
C PRO A 580 -3.12 3.78 -12.87
N ARG A 581 -2.57 3.59 -11.67
CA ARG A 581 -2.74 4.49 -10.53
C ARG A 581 -1.80 5.69 -10.64
N MET A 582 -2.24 6.83 -10.12
CA MET A 582 -1.35 7.97 -9.89
C MET A 582 -0.33 7.67 -8.79
N ARG A 583 0.79 8.39 -8.80
CA ARG A 583 1.77 8.35 -7.72
C ARG A 583 1.08 8.75 -6.40
N PRO A 584 1.43 8.15 -5.25
CA PRO A 584 0.82 8.44 -3.95
C PRO A 584 0.69 9.94 -3.64
N ASN A 585 1.72 10.73 -3.90
CA ASN A 585 1.73 12.18 -3.67
C ASN A 585 0.78 12.96 -4.59
N VAL A 586 0.61 12.50 -5.83
CA VAL A 586 -0.33 13.12 -6.76
C VAL A 586 -1.77 12.79 -6.39
N ARG A 587 -2.07 11.54 -5.99
CA ARG A 587 -3.45 11.10 -5.66
C ARG A 587 -4.11 12.02 -4.63
N VAL A 588 -3.40 12.36 -3.57
CA VAL A 588 -3.97 13.08 -2.43
C VAL A 588 -3.97 14.59 -2.65
N ASN A 589 -2.91 15.14 -3.27
CA ASN A 589 -2.91 16.54 -3.69
C ASN A 589 -4.00 16.80 -4.75
N ALA A 590 -4.27 15.83 -5.63
CA ALA A 590 -5.39 15.89 -6.56
C ALA A 590 -6.75 15.92 -5.84
N VAL A 591 -6.94 15.10 -4.79
CA VAL A 591 -8.13 15.17 -3.93
C VAL A 591 -8.26 16.57 -3.30
N ALA A 592 -7.18 17.09 -2.72
CA ALA A 592 -7.14 18.42 -2.13
C ALA A 592 -7.52 19.53 -3.13
N GLN A 593 -6.93 19.51 -4.33
CA GLN A 593 -7.22 20.46 -5.39
C GLN A 593 -8.64 20.30 -5.97
N GLN A 594 -9.25 19.11 -5.91
CA GLN A 594 -10.58 18.88 -6.45
C GLN A 594 -11.71 19.07 -5.43
N MET A 595 -11.39 19.37 -4.16
CA MET A 595 -12.38 19.52 -3.08
C MET A 595 -12.28 20.90 -2.42
N LYS A 596 -13.34 21.71 -2.54
CA LYS A 596 -13.42 23.02 -1.86
C LYS A 596 -13.35 22.86 -0.34
N GLU A 597 -13.88 21.74 0.16
CA GLU A 597 -13.91 21.36 1.56
C GLU A 597 -12.51 21.20 2.14
N PHE A 598 -11.52 20.82 1.33
CA PHE A 598 -10.12 20.81 1.74
C PHE A 598 -9.58 22.23 1.96
N THR A 599 -9.82 23.12 0.98
CA THR A 599 -9.43 24.53 1.07
C THR A 599 -10.04 25.19 2.31
N GLU A 600 -11.31 24.91 2.60
CA GLU A 600 -12.01 25.39 3.80
C GLU A 600 -11.42 24.81 5.10
N ALA A 601 -11.17 23.49 5.14
CA ALA A 601 -10.65 22.82 6.34
C ALA A 601 -9.24 23.28 6.74
N PHE A 602 -8.41 23.69 5.78
CA PHE A 602 -7.03 24.13 6.03
C PHE A 602 -6.78 25.63 5.83
N GLY A 603 -7.80 26.40 5.42
CA GLY A 603 -7.68 27.84 5.22
C GLY A 603 -6.75 28.23 4.05
N CYS A 604 -6.75 27.44 2.97
CA CYS A 604 -5.82 27.65 1.86
C CYS A 604 -6.12 28.93 1.08
N GLN A 605 -5.05 29.65 0.72
CA GLN A 605 -5.10 30.87 -0.08
C GLN A 605 -5.00 30.56 -1.57
N LYS A 606 -5.52 31.45 -2.43
CA LYS A 606 -5.64 31.25 -3.90
C LYS A 606 -4.31 31.00 -4.62
N ASP A 607 -3.22 31.48 -4.07
CA ASP A 607 -1.86 31.35 -4.59
C ASP A 607 -1.17 30.05 -4.15
N GLN A 608 -1.79 29.29 -3.23
CA GLN A 608 -1.25 28.02 -2.76
C GLN A 608 -1.63 26.85 -3.66
N LYS A 609 -0.73 25.88 -3.78
CA LYS A 609 -0.82 24.79 -4.76
C LYS A 609 -2.04 23.89 -4.59
N ASN A 610 -2.48 23.65 -3.36
CA ASN A 610 -3.65 22.83 -3.04
C ASN A 610 -4.91 23.67 -2.78
N TYR A 611 -4.92 24.94 -3.17
CA TYR A 611 -6.17 25.66 -3.34
C TYR A 611 -7.03 24.94 -4.37
N VAL A 612 -8.35 24.97 -4.17
CA VAL A 612 -9.31 24.33 -5.07
C VAL A 612 -9.07 24.78 -6.51
N ALA A 613 -8.90 23.80 -7.40
CA ALA A 613 -8.65 24.01 -8.81
C ALA A 613 -9.83 24.76 -9.44
N LYS A 614 -9.52 25.70 -10.33
CA LYS A 614 -10.51 26.50 -11.05
C LYS A 614 -11.56 25.64 -11.76
N LYS A 615 -11.15 24.47 -12.26
CA LYS A 615 -12.03 23.49 -12.89
C LYS A 615 -12.12 22.24 -12.01
N GLN A 616 -13.24 22.09 -11.32
CA GLN A 616 -13.56 20.87 -10.59
C GLN A 616 -14.18 19.86 -11.54
N CYS A 617 -13.61 18.66 -11.60
CA CYS A 617 -14.17 17.53 -12.33
C CYS A 617 -15.19 16.81 -11.44
N GLY A 618 -16.28 16.31 -12.03
CA GLY A 618 -17.28 15.55 -11.28
C GLY A 618 -18.29 14.82 -12.16
N ILE A 619 -18.73 13.64 -11.72
CA ILE A 619 -19.82 12.88 -12.38
C ILE A 619 -21.16 13.14 -11.68
N PHE A 620 -21.14 13.26 -10.35
CA PHE A 620 -22.32 13.35 -9.51
C PHE A 620 -22.56 14.75 -8.93
N THR A 621 -21.87 15.77 -9.46
CA THR A 621 -22.05 17.15 -9.00
C THR A 621 -23.47 17.62 -9.28
N SER A 622 -24.14 18.17 -8.26
CA SER A 622 -25.48 18.70 -8.42
C SER A 622 -25.42 19.92 -9.35
N ARG A 623 -26.50 20.22 -10.10
CA ARG A 623 -26.54 21.41 -10.96
C ARG A 623 -26.30 22.73 -10.21
N HIS A 624 -26.53 22.74 -8.90
CA HIS A 624 -26.33 23.92 -8.05
C HIS A 624 -24.86 24.17 -7.70
N ASP A 625 -24.00 23.18 -7.89
CA ASP A 625 -22.56 23.28 -7.64
C ASP A 625 -21.77 23.72 -8.87
N ASP A 626 -22.43 23.99 -10.01
CA ASP A 626 -21.74 24.47 -11.21
C ASP A 626 -21.32 25.95 -11.04
N PRO A 627 -20.02 26.24 -10.87
CA PRO A 627 -19.55 27.61 -10.61
C PRO A 627 -19.87 28.55 -11.78
N SER A 628 -20.04 28.00 -12.99
CA SER A 628 -20.39 28.79 -14.18
C SER A 628 -21.79 29.42 -14.09
N SER A 629 -22.70 28.83 -13.30
CA SER A 629 -24.05 29.37 -13.10
C SER A 629 -24.10 30.56 -12.13
N GLN A 630 -23.13 30.68 -11.22
CA GLN A 630 -23.07 31.80 -10.27
C GLN A 630 -22.30 33.02 -10.80
N ALA A 631 -21.50 32.86 -11.86
CA ALA A 631 -20.73 33.95 -12.45
C ALA A 631 -21.58 34.94 -13.28
N VAL A 632 -22.84 34.63 -13.59
CA VAL A 632 -23.66 35.41 -14.56
C VAL A 632 -24.65 36.38 -13.89
N THR A 633 -24.82 36.39 -12.57
CA THR A 633 -25.90 37.20 -11.93
C THR A 633 -25.47 38.10 -10.77
N ARG A 634 -24.18 38.44 -10.65
CA ARG A 634 -23.74 39.52 -9.74
C ARG A 634 -22.87 40.53 -10.47
N THR A 635 -23.48 41.24 -11.41
CA THR A 635 -23.06 42.60 -11.76
C THR A 635 -23.57 43.54 -10.65
N ALA A 636 -22.96 43.46 -9.47
CA ALA A 636 -23.12 44.51 -8.47
C ALA A 636 -22.21 45.66 -8.91
N ALA A 637 -22.80 46.85 -9.07
CA ALA A 637 -22.10 48.07 -9.40
C ALA A 637 -20.93 48.30 -8.43
N SER A 638 -19.71 48.17 -8.94
CA SER A 638 -18.51 48.65 -8.28
C SER A 638 -18.47 50.16 -8.49
N GLU A 639 -18.81 50.93 -7.47
CA GLU A 639 -18.40 52.33 -7.38
C GLU A 639 -16.88 52.41 -7.50
N GLY A 640 -16.43 53.34 -8.34
CA GLY A 640 -15.03 53.46 -8.75
C GLY A 640 -14.14 53.89 -7.60
N VAL A 641 -13.24 53.00 -7.18
CA VAL A 641 -12.01 53.38 -6.51
C VAL A 641 -10.92 53.45 -7.56
N THR A 642 -10.49 54.67 -7.87
CA THR A 642 -9.36 54.95 -8.76
C THR A 642 -8.09 54.37 -8.14
N GLN A 643 -7.53 53.31 -8.75
CA GLN A 643 -6.19 52.83 -8.44
C GLN A 643 -5.14 53.85 -8.89
N PRO A 644 -4.19 54.28 -8.03
CA PRO A 644 -3.05 55.05 -8.48
C PRO A 644 -2.06 54.16 -9.23
N ALA A 645 -1.46 54.73 -10.27
CA ALA A 645 -0.48 54.10 -11.15
C ALA A 645 0.66 53.44 -10.37
N ALA A 646 0.92 52.17 -10.68
CA ALA A 646 2.03 51.40 -10.15
C ALA A 646 3.36 52.05 -10.57
N THR A 647 4.04 52.66 -9.60
CA THR A 647 5.43 53.10 -9.74
C THR A 647 6.32 51.89 -9.53
N SER A 648 7.12 51.57 -10.55
CA SER A 648 8.19 50.57 -10.51
C SER A 648 9.12 50.83 -9.32
N GLN A 649 9.03 50.04 -8.25
CA GLN A 649 10.01 50.04 -7.18
C GLN A 649 11.26 49.26 -7.64
N ALA A 650 12.38 49.96 -7.69
CA ALA A 650 13.70 49.39 -7.84
C ALA A 650 14.00 48.38 -6.70
N PRO A 651 14.82 47.34 -6.95
CA PRO A 651 15.16 46.34 -5.95
C PRO A 651 15.82 46.99 -4.72
N SER A 652 15.42 46.53 -3.53
CA SER A 652 15.88 47.09 -2.25
C SER A 652 17.41 47.07 -2.16
N GLU A 653 18.00 48.17 -1.73
CA GLU A 653 19.45 48.31 -1.46
C GLU A 653 19.98 47.24 -0.49
N VAL A 654 19.08 46.61 0.27
CA VAL A 654 19.36 45.48 1.17
C VAL A 654 19.83 44.25 0.38
N LEU A 655 19.18 43.91 -0.75
CA LEU A 655 19.58 42.79 -1.60
C LEU A 655 20.94 43.04 -2.28
N ALA A 656 21.20 44.28 -2.70
CA ALA A 656 22.50 44.66 -3.26
C ALA A 656 23.63 44.59 -2.22
N THR A 657 23.34 44.92 -0.96
CA THR A 657 24.31 44.88 0.14
C THR A 657 24.63 43.44 0.55
N VAL A 658 23.61 42.57 0.64
CA VAL A 658 23.80 41.14 0.93
C VAL A 658 24.59 40.46 -0.19
N PHE A 659 24.32 40.80 -1.45
CA PHE A 659 25.06 40.24 -2.59
C PHE A 659 26.53 40.72 -2.62
N LYS A 660 26.80 41.99 -2.29
CA LYS A 660 28.18 42.49 -2.14
C LYS A 660 28.93 41.79 -1.00
N LEU A 661 28.29 41.55 0.13
CA LEU A 661 28.89 40.84 1.26
C LEU A 661 29.22 39.39 0.91
N TYR A 662 28.29 38.70 0.23
CA TYR A 662 28.48 37.34 -0.26
C TYR A 662 29.67 37.25 -1.22
N MET A 663 29.75 38.17 -2.19
CA MET A 663 30.87 38.22 -3.14
C MET A 663 32.21 38.51 -2.45
N CYS A 664 32.25 39.38 -1.43
CA CYS A 664 33.47 39.63 -0.65
C CYS A 664 33.93 38.39 0.11
N VAL A 665 33.01 37.63 0.72
CA VAL A 665 33.33 36.38 1.43
C VAL A 665 33.80 35.30 0.46
N CYS A 666 33.20 35.18 -0.73
CA CYS A 666 33.66 34.27 -1.76
C CYS A 666 35.06 34.65 -2.29
N LEU A 667 35.32 35.94 -2.53
CA LEU A 667 36.62 36.42 -3.00
C LEU A 667 37.71 36.19 -1.94
N TYR A 668 37.42 36.46 -0.66
CA TYR A 668 38.32 36.19 0.46
C TYR A 668 38.66 34.70 0.56
N ASN A 669 37.66 33.81 0.44
CA ASN A 669 37.89 32.36 0.47
C ASN A 669 38.66 31.85 -0.75
N MET A 670 38.53 32.49 -1.91
CA MET A 670 39.33 32.15 -3.09
C MET A 670 40.79 32.61 -2.94
N LEU A 671 41.02 33.80 -2.39
CA LEU A 671 42.36 34.33 -2.14
C LEU A 671 43.07 33.59 -0.99
N ALA A 672 42.36 33.24 0.08
CA ALA A 672 42.91 32.49 1.22
C ALA A 672 43.24 31.02 0.89
N ARG A 673 42.77 30.50 -0.24
CA ARG A 673 43.12 29.16 -0.75
C ARG A 673 44.22 29.18 -1.83
N GLY A 674 44.68 30.38 -2.20
CA GLY A 674 45.71 30.60 -3.21
C GLY A 674 47.01 31.22 -2.68
N LEU A 675 47.21 31.25 -1.36
CA LEU A 675 48.43 31.67 -0.67
C LEU A 675 48.99 30.55 0.20
#